data_AF-A0A8B9NEE4-F1
#
_entry.id   AF-A0A8B9NEE4-F1
#
_cell.length_a   1.000
_cell.length_b   1.000
_cell.length_c   1.000
_cell.angle_alpha   90.00
_cell.angle_beta   90.00
_cell.angle_gamma   90.00
#
_symmetry.space_group_name_H-M   'P 1'
#
loop_
_entity.id
_entity.type
_entity.pdbx_description
1 polymer ?
#
loop_
_entity_poly.entity_id
_entity_poly.type
_entity_poly.pdbx_seq_one_letter_code
_entity_poly.pdbx_strand_id
1 'polypeptide(L)'
;MRATVGKTNSILARCPPHLHYRRPYGCAVLSIMDVLQSISEIKEEKDFVLKVYTCNNENEWCQIHENIIRKSSTKYTAPSSNYGLIISLQLLRGDMEQIRRENPMIFNRGVSVTRKLGFPDVIMPGDIRNDLYLTLEKGDFERGGKSVQKNIEVTMYVLYADGEILKDCISLGSGEPSRSAYHSFVLYHNNSPRWGEIIKLPIPIDRFRGSHLRFEFRHCSTKDKGEKKLFGFAFTPLMRDDGTTLSDDIHELYVYKVPILLCRLFPYFLIFQRSTKETFSVSTQLSSTKLTQNVDLLALLKWKAYPDRVMDILGRLRHVSGEEIVKFLQDILDTLFVVLDDNTEKYGLLVFQSLVFIINLLRDSKYFHFRPVMDTYIQKHFAGALAYNSAFQKATCGMEEEQFRSSIQELFQSIRFVLSLDSRSSETLIFTQAALLNSFPAIFDELLQMFTVQEVAEFVRGTLGSMPSTVHIGQSMDVVKLQSIARTVDSRLFSFSESRRILLPVVLHHIHLHLRQQKELLICSGILSSIFSIIKTSSLEGDVVEEVEMMVESLLDVLLQTLLTIMSKSQSQEAVRGFSFGQQGEYVSCLLSLLRQMSDTHFQHLLDNFQSKDELKEFLLKIFCVFRNLMKMSVFPRDWMVWNSYFSLAVLFINQPSLQLENATPAKRKKILDKYGDMRVMMAYELFSMWQNLGEHKIHFIPGMIGPFLGVTLVPQPEVRNIMIPIFHDMMDWEQRKNGNFKQVEAELIDKLDSLVSEGKGDENYRELFSLL
;
A
#
# COMPACT_ATOMS: atom_id res chain seq x y z
N MET A 1 3.46 30.80 25.99
CA MET A 1 3.19 32.14 25.43
C MET A 1 3.98 33.18 26.21
N ARG A 2 4.62 34.12 25.51
CA ARG A 2 5.36 35.25 26.09
C ARG A 2 4.74 36.54 25.58
N ALA A 3 4.36 37.44 26.48
CA ALA A 3 3.90 38.78 26.16
C ALA A 3 4.95 39.79 26.63
N THR A 4 5.42 40.63 25.72
CA THR A 4 6.39 41.68 26.02
C THR A 4 5.71 43.04 25.95
N VAL A 5 5.73 43.79 27.04
CA VAL A 5 5.19 45.15 27.11
C VAL A 5 6.36 46.11 26.91
N GLY A 6 6.32 46.88 25.82
CA GLY A 6 7.24 48.00 25.59
C GLY A 6 6.69 49.30 26.16
N LYS A 7 7.57 50.21 26.55
CA LYS A 7 7.22 51.62 26.76
C LYS A 7 7.83 52.46 25.65
N THR A 8 7.02 53.30 25.03
CA THR A 8 7.50 54.39 24.17
C THR A 8 7.88 55.56 25.07
N ASN A 9 9.07 55.49 25.67
CA ASN A 9 9.56 56.55 26.56
C ASN A 9 10.60 57.41 25.85
N SER A 10 10.36 58.72 25.87
CA SER A 10 11.42 59.70 25.71
C SER A 10 12.36 59.62 26.91
N ILE A 11 13.68 59.62 26.69
CA ILE A 11 14.64 59.84 27.79
C ILE A 11 14.53 61.29 28.33
N LEU A 12 13.89 62.20 27.58
CA LEU A 12 13.59 63.58 27.96
C LEU A 12 12.13 63.90 27.62
N ALA A 13 11.33 64.31 28.61
CA ALA A 13 9.86 64.47 28.56
C ALA A 13 9.27 65.42 27.48
N ARG A 14 10.05 65.94 26.52
CA ARG A 14 9.62 66.87 25.44
C ARG A 14 10.47 66.76 24.16
N CYS A 15 10.59 65.57 23.56
CA CYS A 15 11.15 65.41 22.21
C CYS A 15 10.05 65.11 21.19
N PRO A 16 10.16 65.60 19.94
CA PRO A 16 9.19 65.32 18.88
C PRO A 16 9.17 63.83 18.47
N PRO A 17 8.08 63.34 17.85
CA PRO A 17 7.81 61.91 17.69
C PRO A 17 8.90 61.08 17.01
N HIS A 18 9.66 61.70 16.10
CA HIS A 18 10.76 61.09 15.33
C HIS A 18 12.04 60.82 16.15
N LEU A 19 12.11 61.30 17.41
CA LEU A 19 13.23 61.11 18.34
C LEU A 19 12.91 60.10 19.46
N HIS A 20 11.77 59.40 19.42
CA HIS A 20 11.43 58.37 20.40
C HIS A 20 12.18 57.06 20.14
N TYR A 21 12.63 56.42 21.22
CA TYR A 21 13.24 55.09 21.21
C TYR A 21 12.32 54.10 21.92
N ARG A 22 12.23 52.87 21.41
CA ARG A 22 11.54 51.78 22.11
C ARG A 22 12.43 51.29 23.25
N ARG A 23 11.88 51.15 24.46
CA ARG A 23 12.55 50.49 25.58
C ARG A 23 11.67 49.38 26.15
N PRO A 24 12.26 48.24 26.55
CA PRO A 24 11.51 47.19 27.21
C PRO A 24 10.98 47.68 28.56
N TYR A 25 9.73 47.35 28.90
CA TYR A 25 9.13 47.76 30.18
C TYR A 25 8.80 46.58 31.09
N GLY A 26 8.12 45.56 30.55
CA GLY A 26 7.76 44.38 31.33
C GLY A 26 7.51 43.16 30.47
N CYS A 27 7.58 41.98 31.09
CA CYS A 27 7.37 40.70 30.45
C CYS A 27 6.34 39.90 31.27
N ALA A 28 5.45 39.21 30.56
CA ALA A 28 4.52 38.26 31.15
C ALA A 28 4.62 36.93 30.42
N VAL A 29 4.49 35.82 31.14
CA VAL A 29 4.66 34.47 30.58
C VAL A 29 3.53 33.57 31.04
N LEU A 30 3.02 32.74 30.13
CA LEU A 30 2.04 31.70 30.38
C LEU A 30 2.54 30.38 29.79
N SER A 31 2.51 29.30 30.56
CA SER A 31 2.84 27.95 30.08
C SER A 31 1.72 27.44 29.16
N ILE A 32 2.08 26.99 27.95
CA ILE A 32 1.11 26.39 27.02
C ILE A 32 0.64 25.03 27.54
N MET A 33 1.50 24.29 28.24
CA MET A 33 1.14 22.98 28.80
C MET A 33 0.01 23.12 29.82
N ASP A 34 0.07 24.15 30.66
CA ASP A 34 -0.95 24.45 31.67
C ASP A 34 -2.27 24.84 31.00
N VAL A 35 -2.21 25.60 29.90
CA VAL A 35 -3.38 25.94 29.08
C VAL A 35 -4.03 24.68 28.51
N LEU A 36 -3.25 23.82 27.85
CA LEU A 36 -3.75 22.60 27.20
C LEU A 36 -4.35 21.61 28.19
N GLN A 37 -3.81 21.49 29.41
CA GLN A 37 -4.41 20.67 30.46
C GLN A 37 -5.71 21.25 31.01
N SER A 38 -5.88 22.57 30.94
CA SER A 38 -7.00 23.29 31.54
C SER A 38 -8.21 23.47 30.63
N ILE A 39 -8.05 23.28 29.31
CA ILE A 39 -9.13 23.32 28.30
C ILE A 39 -9.51 21.86 28.02
N SER A 40 -10.57 21.38 28.68
CA SER A 40 -10.98 19.98 28.61
C SER A 40 -11.92 19.69 27.44
N GLU A 41 -12.72 20.68 27.02
CA GLU A 41 -13.71 20.51 25.95
C GLU A 41 -13.35 21.30 24.68
N ILE A 42 -13.67 20.73 23.52
CA ILE A 42 -13.47 21.39 22.22
C ILE A 42 -14.44 22.58 22.14
N LYS A 43 -13.94 23.77 21.75
CA LYS A 43 -14.66 25.07 21.74
C LYS A 43 -14.89 25.72 23.12
N GLU A 44 -14.36 25.17 24.21
CA GLU A 44 -14.33 25.86 25.51
C GLU A 44 -13.40 27.09 25.43
N GLU A 45 -13.92 28.27 25.78
CA GLU A 45 -13.15 29.51 25.90
C GLU A 45 -12.81 29.74 27.37
N LYS A 46 -11.52 30.00 27.66
CA LYS A 46 -11.03 30.15 29.03
C LYS A 46 -10.12 31.36 29.17
N ASP A 47 -10.34 32.12 30.24
CA ASP A 47 -9.57 33.32 30.57
C ASP A 47 -8.33 32.98 31.40
N PHE A 48 -7.20 33.58 31.01
CA PHE A 48 -5.92 33.46 31.70
C PHE A 48 -5.39 34.85 32.07
N VAL A 49 -5.07 35.04 33.34
CA VAL A 49 -4.50 36.29 33.85
C VAL A 49 -2.98 36.18 33.90
N LEU A 50 -2.30 36.96 33.06
CA LEU A 50 -0.84 37.04 33.00
C LEU A 50 -0.34 38.24 33.80
N LYS A 51 0.44 37.98 34.84
CA LYS A 51 1.10 39.04 35.62
C LYS A 51 2.27 39.62 34.83
N VAL A 52 2.33 40.94 34.73
CA VAL A 52 3.44 41.65 34.08
C VAL A 52 4.54 41.93 35.10
N TYR A 53 5.73 41.41 34.85
CA TYR A 53 6.92 41.66 35.66
C TYR A 53 7.79 42.73 35.01
N THR A 54 8.20 43.73 35.78
CA THR A 54 9.12 44.79 35.30
C THR A 54 10.56 44.43 35.60
N CYS A 55 11.47 44.86 34.73
CA CYS A 55 12.90 44.59 34.88
C CYS A 55 13.61 45.75 35.59
N ASN A 56 14.35 45.45 36.66
CA ASN A 56 15.18 46.45 37.36
C ASN A 56 16.57 46.60 36.72
N ASN A 57 17.03 45.59 35.96
CA ASN A 57 18.31 45.56 35.27
C ASN A 57 18.14 45.09 33.82
N GLU A 58 18.14 46.04 32.88
CA GLU A 58 17.94 45.78 31.45
C GLU A 58 18.99 44.85 30.81
N ASN A 59 20.17 44.66 31.44
CA ASN A 59 21.18 43.75 30.91
C ASN A 59 20.76 42.28 30.94
N GLU A 60 19.87 41.91 31.86
CA GLU A 60 19.31 40.54 31.95
C GLU A 60 17.99 40.40 31.15
N TRP A 61 17.61 41.41 30.36
CA TRP A 61 16.31 41.42 29.66
C TRP A 61 16.06 40.18 28.79
N CYS A 62 17.09 39.68 28.12
CA CYS A 62 16.97 38.47 27.30
C CYS A 62 16.53 37.24 28.10
N GLN A 63 16.88 37.14 29.39
CA GLN A 63 16.60 35.98 30.26
C GLN A 63 15.35 36.15 31.14
N ILE A 64 14.70 37.33 31.13
CA ILE A 64 13.60 37.64 32.06
C ILE A 64 12.45 36.60 31.97
N HIS A 65 12.14 36.15 30.76
CA HIS A 65 11.07 35.20 30.53
C HIS A 65 11.37 33.81 31.12
N GLU A 66 12.60 33.31 30.97
CA GLU A 66 13.04 32.06 31.62
C GLU A 66 13.03 32.18 33.14
N ASN A 67 13.49 33.32 33.67
CA ASN A 67 13.53 33.56 35.11
C ASN A 67 12.13 33.62 35.74
N ILE A 68 11.14 34.18 35.02
CA ILE A 68 9.73 34.14 35.42
C ILE A 68 9.22 32.70 35.43
N ILE A 69 9.51 31.90 34.39
CA ILE A 69 9.11 30.49 34.31
C ILE A 69 9.71 29.67 35.47
N ARG A 70 11.00 29.89 35.79
CA ARG A 70 11.71 29.23 36.89
C ARG A 70 11.33 29.75 38.28
N LYS A 71 10.40 30.70 38.39
CA LYS A 71 9.96 31.35 39.63
C LYS A 71 11.12 31.96 40.44
N SER A 72 12.14 32.50 39.77
CA SER A 72 13.25 33.22 40.41
C SER A 72 12.82 34.63 40.83
N SER A 73 12.14 34.72 41.97
CA SER A 73 11.33 35.88 42.39
C SER A 73 12.09 37.01 43.08
N THR A 74 13.36 36.84 43.44
CA THR A 74 14.12 37.84 44.22
C THR A 74 14.66 39.02 43.40
N LYS A 75 14.70 38.94 42.06
CA LYS A 75 15.27 39.99 41.18
C LYS A 75 14.24 40.86 40.45
N TYR A 76 12.95 40.49 40.46
CA TYR A 76 11.93 41.12 39.61
C TYR A 76 10.71 41.52 40.45
N THR A 77 10.37 42.81 40.38
CA THR A 77 9.28 43.38 41.17
C THR A 77 7.99 43.34 40.34
N ALA A 78 6.95 42.71 40.86
CA ALA A 78 5.59 42.93 40.34
C ALA A 78 5.13 44.31 40.84
N PRO A 79 4.63 45.22 39.98
CA PRO A 79 4.09 46.50 40.43
C PRO A 79 3.01 46.30 41.50
N SER A 80 2.94 47.20 42.48
CA SER A 80 2.00 47.15 43.63
C SER A 80 0.51 47.33 43.26
N SER A 81 0.19 47.47 41.98
CA SER A 81 -1.17 47.66 41.44
C SER A 81 -1.43 46.60 40.35
N ASN A 82 -2.70 46.20 40.21
CA ASN A 82 -3.23 45.13 39.33
C ASN A 82 -2.93 45.33 37.82
N TYR A 83 -1.66 45.33 37.42
CA TYR A 83 -1.24 45.32 36.02
C TYR A 83 -1.06 43.87 35.56
N GLY A 84 -2.08 43.35 34.88
CA GLY A 84 -2.07 42.05 34.23
C GLY A 84 -2.66 42.12 32.84
N LEU A 85 -2.27 41.19 31.98
CA LEU A 85 -2.91 40.96 30.70
C LEU A 85 -3.90 39.82 30.88
N ILE A 86 -5.17 40.01 30.52
CA ILE A 86 -6.13 38.92 30.43
C ILE A 86 -6.14 38.46 28.97
N ILE A 87 -5.92 37.17 28.74
CA ILE A 87 -6.08 36.56 27.43
C ILE A 87 -7.11 35.44 27.51
N SER A 88 -8.01 35.39 26.55
CA SER A 88 -8.97 34.31 26.38
C SER A 88 -8.45 33.37 25.30
N LEU A 89 -8.38 32.07 25.60
CA LEU A 89 -7.89 31.06 24.67
C LEU A 89 -8.98 30.02 24.42
N GLN A 90 -9.12 29.63 23.16
CA GLN A 90 -10.06 28.61 22.70
C GLN A 90 -9.34 27.65 21.76
N LEU A 91 -9.53 26.35 21.96
CA LEU A 91 -8.96 25.31 21.09
C LEU A 91 -9.95 24.93 19.98
N LEU A 92 -9.52 25.07 18.73
CA LEU A 92 -10.25 24.65 17.54
C LEU A 92 -9.51 23.49 16.86
N ARG A 93 -10.23 22.46 16.39
CA ARG A 93 -9.67 21.31 15.68
C ARG A 93 -10.23 21.23 14.26
N GLY A 94 -9.38 20.90 13.30
CA GLY A 94 -9.72 20.79 11.88
C GLY A 94 -8.72 21.54 11.00
N ASP A 95 -8.88 21.41 9.69
CA ASP A 95 -8.15 22.25 8.74
C ASP A 95 -8.70 23.70 8.72
N MET A 96 -7.95 24.63 8.13
CA MET A 96 -8.31 26.05 8.16
C MET A 96 -9.64 26.36 7.44
N GLU A 97 -9.95 25.62 6.36
CA GLU A 97 -11.17 25.82 5.58
C GLU A 97 -12.40 25.29 6.32
N GLN A 98 -12.27 24.14 6.98
CA GLN A 98 -13.27 23.61 7.89
C GLN A 98 -13.49 24.56 9.07
N ILE A 99 -12.42 25.01 9.74
CA ILE A 99 -12.51 25.92 10.89
C ILE A 99 -13.21 27.23 10.50
N ARG A 100 -12.93 27.77 9.31
CA ARG A 100 -13.59 28.97 8.79
C ARG A 100 -15.08 28.76 8.55
N ARG A 101 -15.46 27.64 7.94
CA ARG A 101 -16.87 27.29 7.67
C ARG A 101 -17.67 27.06 8.94
N GLU A 102 -17.07 26.42 9.94
CA GLU A 102 -17.74 26.10 11.20
C GLU A 102 -17.79 27.28 12.18
N ASN A 103 -16.91 28.29 12.03
CA ASN A 103 -16.80 29.42 12.95
C ASN A 103 -16.80 30.78 12.21
N PRO A 104 -17.78 31.08 11.34
CA PRO A 104 -17.77 32.27 10.49
C PRO A 104 -17.76 33.58 11.29
N MET A 105 -18.38 33.60 12.47
CA MET A 105 -18.44 34.77 13.35
C MET A 105 -17.06 35.20 13.89
N ILE A 106 -16.12 34.26 14.05
CA ILE A 106 -14.75 34.56 14.48
C ILE A 106 -14.02 35.29 13.35
N PHE A 107 -14.09 34.77 12.12
CA PHE A 107 -13.33 35.30 10.99
C PHE A 107 -13.89 36.59 10.39
N ASN A 108 -15.20 36.83 10.50
CA ASN A 108 -15.85 38.05 10.00
C ASN A 108 -15.43 39.33 10.76
N ARG A 109 -14.76 39.20 11.92
CA ARG A 109 -14.32 40.34 12.75
C ARG A 109 -12.89 40.82 12.47
N GLY A 110 -12.28 40.42 11.35
CA GLY A 110 -10.93 40.84 11.00
C GLY A 110 -9.85 40.20 11.88
N VAL A 111 -9.99 38.91 12.17
CA VAL A 111 -9.00 38.16 12.97
C VAL A 111 -7.67 38.07 12.24
N SER A 112 -6.60 38.42 12.95
CA SER A 112 -5.24 38.28 12.46
C SER A 112 -4.77 36.83 12.57
N VAL A 113 -4.42 36.21 11.44
CA VAL A 113 -4.00 34.81 11.38
C VAL A 113 -2.47 34.72 11.37
N THR A 114 -1.91 33.96 12.31
CA THR A 114 -0.46 33.69 12.39
C THR A 114 -0.21 32.23 12.01
N ARG A 115 0.57 31.97 10.95
CA ARG A 115 1.01 30.61 10.63
C ARG A 115 2.08 30.14 11.65
N LYS A 116 2.10 28.85 11.97
CA LYS A 116 3.13 28.19 12.80
C LYS A 116 4.53 28.58 12.28
N LEU A 117 5.47 28.84 13.18
CA LEU A 117 6.89 29.01 12.82
C LEU A 117 7.42 27.69 12.25
N GLY A 118 8.08 27.71 11.09
CA GLY A 118 8.34 26.47 10.34
C GLY A 118 7.06 25.91 9.71
N PHE A 119 7.02 24.61 9.40
CA PHE A 119 5.86 24.00 8.74
C PHE A 119 4.91 23.30 9.71
N PRO A 120 3.59 23.27 9.39
CA PRO A 120 2.69 22.28 9.98
C PRO A 120 3.16 20.86 9.65
N ASP A 121 2.61 19.88 10.37
CA ASP A 121 3.02 18.48 10.21
C ASP A 121 2.63 17.91 8.84
N VAL A 122 1.75 18.61 8.11
CA VAL A 122 1.33 18.29 6.75
C VAL A 122 1.38 19.55 5.90
N ILE A 123 2.05 19.49 4.76
CA ILE A 123 2.03 20.55 3.74
C ILE A 123 1.15 20.03 2.61
N MET A 124 0.02 20.70 2.37
CA MET A 124 -0.91 20.29 1.32
C MET A 124 -0.34 20.63 -0.07
N PRO A 125 -0.66 19.86 -1.12
CA PRO A 125 -0.25 20.19 -2.48
C PRO A 125 -0.81 21.54 -2.91
N GLY A 126 0.02 22.38 -3.53
CA GLY A 126 -0.34 23.74 -3.92
C GLY A 126 -0.27 24.79 -2.80
N ASP A 127 0.09 24.42 -1.57
CA ASP A 127 0.23 25.35 -0.45
C ASP A 127 1.52 26.19 -0.60
N ILE A 128 1.39 27.45 -1.01
CA ILE A 128 2.52 28.35 -1.28
C ILE A 128 2.88 29.11 -0.01
N ARG A 129 4.15 29.03 0.39
CA ARG A 129 4.70 29.80 1.52
C ARG A 129 6.11 30.27 1.23
N ASN A 130 6.43 31.51 1.63
CA ASN A 130 7.78 32.06 1.59
C ASN A 130 7.97 33.08 2.73
N ASP A 131 7.97 32.60 3.97
CA ASP A 131 8.17 33.45 5.14
C ASP A 131 9.60 33.31 5.66
N LEU A 132 10.40 34.37 5.61
CA LEU A 132 11.70 34.43 6.27
C LEU A 132 11.53 35.08 7.65
N TYR A 133 11.93 34.39 8.70
CA TYR A 133 11.98 34.93 10.05
C TYR A 133 13.42 35.26 10.40
N LEU A 134 13.64 36.45 10.96
CA LEU A 134 14.93 36.90 11.44
C LEU A 134 14.83 37.23 12.92
N THR A 135 15.71 36.65 13.73
CA THR A 135 15.88 37.07 15.12
C THR A 135 17.10 37.97 15.24
N LEU A 136 16.90 39.15 15.80
CA LEU A 136 17.97 40.03 16.19
C LEU A 136 18.60 39.51 17.48
N GLU A 137 19.73 38.81 17.41
CA GLU A 137 20.30 38.08 18.56
C GLU A 137 21.04 39.02 19.52
N LYS A 138 22.25 39.42 19.13
CA LYS A 138 23.18 40.17 19.97
C LYS A 138 24.16 40.98 19.14
N GLY A 139 24.82 41.96 19.75
CA GLY A 139 25.99 42.60 19.17
C GLY A 139 26.96 43.03 20.26
N ASP A 140 28.24 43.07 19.94
CA ASP A 140 29.31 43.51 20.82
C ASP A 140 29.99 44.72 20.16
N PHE A 141 29.91 45.89 20.79
CA PHE A 141 30.38 47.15 20.24
C PHE A 141 31.41 47.83 21.15
N GLU A 142 32.35 48.55 20.55
CA GLU A 142 33.32 49.31 21.32
C GLU A 142 32.67 50.56 21.92
N ARG A 143 33.09 50.90 23.15
CA ARG A 143 32.70 52.16 23.81
C ARG A 143 33.15 53.40 23.03
N GLY A 144 34.24 53.30 22.27
CA GLY A 144 34.73 54.33 21.35
C GLY A 144 35.04 55.67 22.04
N GLY A 145 35.92 55.64 23.05
CA GLY A 145 36.42 56.83 23.75
C GLY A 145 35.43 57.53 24.70
N LYS A 146 34.18 57.03 24.84
CA LYS A 146 33.17 57.61 25.73
C LYS A 146 33.38 57.21 27.20
N SER A 147 32.90 58.06 28.12
CA SER A 147 32.90 57.81 29.57
C SER A 147 31.74 56.95 30.07
N VAL A 148 30.83 56.49 29.21
CA VAL A 148 29.73 55.55 29.50
C VAL A 148 29.51 54.63 28.30
N GLN A 149 28.87 53.47 28.49
CA GLN A 149 28.55 52.56 27.38
C GLN A 149 27.56 53.23 26.41
N LYS A 150 27.64 52.86 25.13
CA LYS A 150 26.74 53.38 24.09
C LYS A 150 25.33 52.79 24.27
N ASN A 151 24.31 53.58 23.95
CA ASN A 151 22.95 53.09 23.72
C ASN A 151 22.85 52.76 22.23
N ILE A 152 22.60 51.50 21.89
CA ILE A 152 22.62 51.01 20.50
C ILE A 152 21.20 50.80 20.00
N GLU A 153 20.88 51.40 18.87
CA GLU A 153 19.72 51.06 18.06
C GLU A 153 20.18 50.44 16.75
N VAL A 154 19.54 49.34 16.36
CA VAL A 154 19.71 48.71 15.05
C VAL A 154 18.55 49.12 14.17
N THR A 155 18.86 49.69 13.01
CA THR A 155 17.90 49.88 11.93
C THR A 155 18.11 48.81 10.87
N MET A 156 17.06 48.06 10.52
CA MET A 156 17.15 47.02 9.49
C MET A 156 16.34 47.39 8.25
N TYR A 157 16.93 47.15 7.09
CA TYR A 157 16.33 47.28 5.77
C TYR A 157 16.50 45.98 4.98
N VAL A 158 15.57 45.72 4.07
CA VAL A 158 15.78 44.78 2.97
C VAL A 158 16.05 45.61 1.72
N LEU A 159 17.19 45.38 1.07
CA LEU A 159 17.64 46.17 -0.07
C LEU A 159 17.80 45.28 -1.31
N TYR A 160 17.52 45.84 -2.47
CA TYR A 160 17.81 45.21 -3.76
C TYR A 160 19.30 45.33 -4.14
N ALA A 161 19.65 44.64 -5.23
CA ALA A 161 20.97 44.72 -5.86
C ALA A 161 21.26 46.09 -6.52
N ASP A 162 20.30 47.03 -6.55
CA ASP A 162 20.47 48.45 -6.95
C ASP A 162 20.41 49.43 -5.75
N GLY A 163 20.28 48.91 -4.52
CA GLY A 163 20.39 49.65 -3.27
C GLY A 163 19.08 50.28 -2.83
N GLU A 164 18.03 50.12 -3.63
CA GLU A 164 16.68 50.54 -3.31
C GLU A 164 16.09 49.70 -2.17
N ILE A 165 15.32 50.35 -1.30
CA ILE A 165 14.65 49.69 -0.20
C ILE A 165 13.44 48.92 -0.73
N LEU A 166 13.39 47.62 -0.44
CA LEU A 166 12.19 46.83 -0.67
C LEU A 166 11.11 47.30 0.30
N LYS A 167 10.07 47.94 -0.24
CA LYS A 167 8.99 48.51 0.57
C LYS A 167 8.09 47.42 1.16
N ASP A 168 7.57 47.70 2.35
CA ASP A 168 6.51 46.93 3.01
C ASP A 168 6.80 45.42 3.15
N CYS A 169 8.07 45.08 3.37
CA CYS A 169 8.54 43.70 3.48
C CYS A 169 9.00 43.33 4.90
N ILE A 170 8.63 44.12 5.91
CA ILE A 170 8.96 43.86 7.31
C ILE A 170 7.69 43.89 8.17
N SER A 171 7.44 42.81 8.91
CA SER A 171 6.28 42.62 9.78
C SER A 171 6.73 42.25 11.20
N LEU A 172 6.25 42.98 12.20
CA LEU A 172 6.62 42.80 13.62
C LEU A 172 5.63 41.95 14.42
N GLY A 173 4.57 41.49 13.77
CA GLY A 173 3.53 40.69 14.38
C GLY A 173 2.31 40.63 13.47
N SER A 174 1.44 39.66 13.70
CA SER A 174 0.20 39.54 12.94
C SER A 174 -0.77 40.65 13.30
N GLY A 175 -1.39 41.26 12.29
CA GLY A 175 -2.31 42.40 12.46
C GLY A 175 -1.65 43.78 12.43
N GLU A 176 -0.32 43.84 12.47
CA GLU A 176 0.43 45.08 12.25
C GLU A 176 0.63 45.35 10.75
N PRO A 177 0.63 46.63 10.31
CA PRO A 177 0.96 46.95 8.93
C PRO A 177 2.43 46.65 8.65
N SER A 178 2.70 46.17 7.45
CA SER A 178 4.07 46.00 6.95
C SER A 178 4.80 47.34 6.90
N ARG A 179 6.12 47.29 7.10
CA ARG A 179 7.02 48.45 7.14
C ARG A 179 8.18 48.25 6.19
N SER A 180 8.80 49.35 5.78
CA SER A 180 10.01 49.37 4.94
C SER A 180 11.31 49.40 5.75
N ALA A 181 11.21 49.66 7.07
CA ALA A 181 12.35 49.68 7.98
C ALA A 181 11.92 49.20 9.36
N TYR A 182 12.80 48.44 10.02
CA TYR A 182 12.64 48.06 11.42
C TYR A 182 13.63 48.80 12.31
N HIS A 183 13.19 49.09 13.54
CA HIS A 183 13.99 49.74 14.57
C HIS A 183 13.91 48.91 15.85
N SER A 184 15.06 48.46 16.34
CA SER A 184 15.17 47.71 17.58
C SER A 184 14.79 48.55 18.80
N PHE A 185 14.45 47.90 19.91
CA PHE A 185 14.54 48.61 21.19
C PHE A 185 16.00 48.90 21.56
N VAL A 186 16.17 49.83 22.50
CA VAL A 186 17.47 50.30 22.99
C VAL A 186 17.63 49.91 24.46
N LEU A 187 18.69 49.18 24.78
CA LEU A 187 19.09 48.90 26.16
C LEU A 187 19.98 50.02 26.67
N TYR A 188 19.69 50.52 27.87
CA TYR A 188 20.36 51.67 28.43
C TYR A 188 21.78 51.33 28.88
N HIS A 189 22.76 52.12 28.39
CA HIS A 189 24.18 51.94 28.64
C HIS A 189 24.60 50.47 28.52
N ASN A 190 24.31 49.87 27.37
CA ASN A 190 24.70 48.51 27.06
C ASN A 190 25.36 48.45 25.69
N ASN A 191 26.68 48.23 25.66
CA ASN A 191 27.46 48.05 24.43
C ASN A 191 27.51 46.60 23.93
N SER A 192 26.94 45.66 24.68
CA SER A 192 26.76 44.25 24.31
C SER A 192 25.27 43.85 24.33
N PRO A 193 24.38 44.57 23.62
CA PRO A 193 22.94 44.35 23.69
C PRO A 193 22.55 42.95 23.20
N ARG A 194 21.55 42.36 23.86
CA ARG A 194 20.87 41.12 23.45
C ARG A 194 19.39 41.42 23.25
N TRP A 195 18.93 41.41 22.01
CA TRP A 195 17.57 41.87 21.68
C TRP A 195 16.55 40.74 21.76
N GLY A 196 16.81 39.63 21.08
CA GLY A 196 15.87 38.51 20.98
C GLY A 196 14.53 38.91 20.35
N GLU A 197 14.53 39.89 19.44
CA GLU A 197 13.33 40.30 18.70
C GLU A 197 13.21 39.50 17.40
N ILE A 198 12.08 38.80 17.21
CA ILE A 198 11.77 38.05 15.98
C ILE A 198 11.02 38.96 15.02
N ILE A 199 11.46 39.00 13.78
CA ILE A 199 10.95 39.85 12.71
C ILE A 199 10.56 38.95 11.53
N LYS A 200 9.34 39.11 11.03
CA LYS A 200 8.89 38.40 9.82
C LYS A 200 9.20 39.25 8.59
N LEU A 201 9.78 38.63 7.58
CA LEU A 201 10.14 39.23 6.29
C LEU A 201 9.32 38.56 5.17
N PRO A 202 8.11 39.05 4.85
CA PRO A 202 7.29 38.55 3.74
C PRO A 202 7.85 39.02 2.39
N ILE A 203 9.03 38.53 2.01
CA ILE A 203 9.71 38.91 0.77
C ILE A 203 9.12 38.07 -0.39
N PRO A 204 8.63 38.70 -1.47
CA PRO A 204 8.18 37.97 -2.65
C PRO A 204 9.31 37.11 -3.26
N ILE A 205 8.97 35.90 -3.73
CA ILE A 205 9.94 34.90 -4.21
C ILE A 205 10.79 35.46 -5.36
N ASP A 206 10.18 36.19 -6.29
CA ASP A 206 10.81 36.83 -7.44
C ASP A 206 11.79 37.96 -7.04
N ARG A 207 11.59 38.56 -5.86
CA ARG A 207 12.44 39.62 -5.31
C ARG A 207 13.50 39.11 -4.35
N PHE A 208 13.50 37.82 -4.03
CA PHE A 208 14.44 37.23 -3.07
C PHE A 208 15.86 37.20 -3.62
N ARG A 209 16.01 36.82 -4.90
CA ARG A 209 17.29 36.82 -5.61
C ARG A 209 17.80 38.26 -5.81
N GLY A 210 19.05 38.50 -5.44
CA GLY A 210 19.69 39.82 -5.54
C GLY A 210 19.35 40.76 -4.38
N SER A 211 18.44 40.38 -3.48
CA SER A 211 18.17 41.16 -2.27
C SER A 211 19.09 40.78 -1.12
N HIS A 212 19.34 41.72 -0.21
CA HIS A 212 20.16 41.54 0.97
C HIS A 212 19.59 42.28 2.18
N LEU A 213 19.94 41.79 3.37
CA LEU A 213 19.61 42.43 4.62
C LEU A 213 20.71 43.41 4.98
N ARG A 214 20.32 44.63 5.37
CA ARG A 214 21.24 45.66 5.86
C ARG A 214 20.86 46.07 7.28
N PHE A 215 21.84 46.11 8.16
CA PHE A 215 21.71 46.50 9.56
C PHE A 215 22.59 47.72 9.80
N GLU A 216 22.01 48.79 10.31
CA GLU A 216 22.70 50.04 10.59
C GLU A 216 22.72 50.31 12.08
N PHE A 217 23.90 50.60 12.62
CA PHE A 217 24.11 50.78 14.05
C PHE A 217 24.21 52.27 14.38
N ARG A 218 23.25 52.73 15.17
CA ARG A 218 23.15 54.12 15.58
C ARG A 218 23.29 54.26 17.09
N HIS A 219 23.97 55.32 17.50
CA HIS A 219 24.03 55.67 18.92
C HIS A 219 22.91 56.64 19.30
N CYS A 220 22.13 56.26 20.29
CA CYS A 220 21.01 57.05 20.81
C CYS A 220 21.48 57.90 22.01
N SER A 221 21.79 59.18 21.76
CA SER A 221 22.23 60.09 22.82
C SER A 221 21.11 60.38 23.82
N THR A 222 21.46 60.46 25.10
CA THR A 222 20.53 60.88 26.17
C THR A 222 20.54 62.39 26.39
N LYS A 223 21.52 63.09 25.79
CA LYS A 223 21.76 64.53 25.99
C LYS A 223 21.57 65.35 24.71
N ASP A 224 21.82 64.76 23.53
CA ASP A 224 21.71 65.45 22.25
C ASP A 224 20.33 65.25 21.62
N LYS A 225 19.71 66.35 21.16
CA LYS A 225 18.45 66.34 20.40
C LYS A 225 18.66 66.19 18.88
N GLY A 226 19.90 66.01 18.43
CA GLY A 226 20.26 65.90 17.01
C GLY A 226 19.98 64.52 16.41
N GLU A 227 20.28 64.37 15.12
CA GLU A 227 20.13 63.10 14.40
C GLU A 227 20.99 61.98 15.01
N LYS A 228 20.44 60.76 15.00
CA LYS A 228 21.11 59.56 15.51
C LYS A 228 22.38 59.31 14.71
N LYS A 229 23.54 59.33 15.37
CA LYS A 229 24.83 59.15 14.70
C LYS A 229 25.03 57.69 14.28
N LEU A 230 25.01 57.44 12.97
CA LEU A 230 25.44 56.18 12.36
C LEU A 230 26.95 56.00 12.59
N PHE A 231 27.36 54.85 13.12
CA PHE A 231 28.78 54.57 13.36
C PHE A 231 29.27 53.30 12.68
N GLY A 232 28.36 52.42 12.26
CA GLY A 232 28.70 51.22 11.52
C GLY A 232 27.47 50.58 10.88
N PHE A 233 27.70 49.60 10.03
CA PHE A 233 26.65 48.76 9.45
C PHE A 233 27.15 47.34 9.24
N ALA A 234 26.22 46.39 9.09
CA ALA A 234 26.46 45.02 8.69
C ALA A 234 25.47 44.67 7.56
N PHE A 235 25.78 43.66 6.76
CA PHE A 235 24.85 43.17 5.75
C PHE A 235 25.07 41.68 5.48
N THR A 236 24.03 41.01 4.96
CA THR A 236 24.12 39.63 4.49
C THR A 236 23.19 39.41 3.29
N PRO A 237 23.63 38.78 2.20
CA PRO A 237 22.77 38.46 1.07
C PRO A 237 21.73 37.40 1.44
N LEU A 238 20.55 37.49 0.84
CA LEU A 238 19.50 36.49 1.07
C LEU A 238 19.74 35.19 0.30
N MET A 239 20.57 35.22 -0.74
CA MET A 239 20.89 34.06 -1.57
C MET A 239 22.41 33.93 -1.68
N ARG A 240 22.89 32.68 -1.59
CA ARG A 240 24.30 32.31 -1.73
C ARG A 240 24.70 32.24 -3.20
N ASP A 241 26.00 32.18 -3.46
CA ASP A 241 26.54 32.15 -4.83
C ASP A 241 26.16 30.88 -5.60
N ASP A 242 25.92 29.76 -4.89
CA ASP A 242 25.41 28.50 -5.46
C ASP A 242 23.92 28.54 -5.83
N GLY A 243 23.23 29.64 -5.51
CA GLY A 243 21.81 29.84 -5.79
C GLY A 243 20.85 29.32 -4.73
N THR A 244 21.35 28.69 -3.65
CA THR A 244 20.54 28.36 -2.47
C THR A 244 20.31 29.59 -1.61
N THR A 245 19.29 29.57 -0.75
CA THR A 245 19.02 30.70 0.15
C THR A 245 20.00 30.73 1.33
N LEU A 246 20.05 31.88 2.00
CA LEU A 246 20.71 32.03 3.30
C LEU A 246 20.28 30.89 4.23
N SER A 247 21.24 30.22 4.88
CA SER A 247 21.01 29.04 5.70
C SER A 247 20.32 29.38 7.02
N ASP A 248 19.53 28.44 7.54
CA ASP A 248 18.91 28.57 8.86
C ASP A 248 19.97 28.34 9.94
N ASP A 249 20.57 29.42 10.43
CA ASP A 249 21.66 29.40 11.40
C ASP A 249 21.77 30.75 12.13
N ILE A 250 22.68 30.82 13.11
CA ILE A 250 23.17 32.06 13.72
C ILE A 250 24.33 32.59 12.87
N HIS A 251 24.10 33.71 12.21
CA HIS A 251 25.07 34.40 11.36
C HIS A 251 25.81 35.46 12.16
N GLU A 252 27.13 35.27 12.35
CA GLU A 252 28.01 36.31 12.87
C GLU A 252 28.49 37.21 11.73
N LEU A 253 27.93 38.43 11.68
CA LEU A 253 28.18 39.41 10.65
C LEU A 253 29.29 40.38 11.06
N TYR A 254 30.09 40.76 10.06
CA TYR A 254 31.09 41.79 10.23
C TYR A 254 30.46 43.18 10.35
N VAL A 255 30.99 43.97 11.30
CA VAL A 255 30.64 45.37 11.45
C VAL A 255 31.62 46.22 10.66
N TYR A 256 31.10 46.94 9.67
CA TYR A 256 31.86 47.87 8.82
C TYR A 256 31.72 49.29 9.36
N LYS A 257 32.84 50.01 9.47
CA LYS A 257 32.85 51.42 9.88
C LYS A 257 32.45 52.31 8.70
N VAL A 258 31.65 53.34 8.97
CA VAL A 258 31.15 54.25 7.92
C VAL A 258 32.11 55.43 7.73
N PRO A 259 32.72 55.62 6.54
CA PRO A 259 33.32 56.90 6.16
C PRO A 259 32.20 57.91 5.88
N ILE A 260 32.37 59.16 6.34
CA ILE A 260 31.35 60.23 6.34
C ILE A 260 30.75 60.52 4.94
N LEU A 261 31.40 60.11 3.84
CA LEU A 261 31.03 60.44 2.46
C LEU A 261 30.24 59.35 1.68
N LEU A 262 30.05 58.14 2.23
CA LEU A 262 29.66 56.96 1.42
C LEU A 262 28.36 56.25 1.83
N CYS A 263 27.47 56.93 2.57
CA CYS A 263 26.23 56.36 3.12
C CYS A 263 25.21 55.78 2.10
N ARG A 264 25.44 55.88 0.78
CA ARG A 264 24.46 55.48 -0.25
C ARG A 264 25.01 54.62 -1.40
N LEU A 265 26.28 54.20 -1.40
CA LEU A 265 26.87 53.47 -2.54
C LEU A 265 27.24 52.01 -2.21
N PHE A 266 27.19 51.21 -3.28
CA PHE A 266 27.27 49.76 -3.37
C PHE A 266 28.44 49.05 -2.67
N PRO A 267 28.21 47.90 -2.00
CA PRO A 267 29.29 47.11 -1.40
C PRO A 267 30.11 46.24 -2.35
N TYR A 268 29.65 45.94 -3.58
CA TYR A 268 30.36 44.98 -4.44
C TYR A 268 31.72 45.46 -4.97
N PHE A 269 32.01 46.77 -4.93
CA PHE A 269 33.26 47.35 -5.45
C PHE A 269 34.04 48.21 -4.44
N LEU A 270 33.54 48.38 -3.21
CA LEU A 270 34.14 49.26 -2.21
C LEU A 270 34.73 48.44 -1.05
N ILE A 271 36.03 48.62 -0.80
CA ILE A 271 36.72 48.04 0.34
C ILE A 271 36.30 48.82 1.60
N PHE A 272 35.26 48.33 2.29
CA PHE A 272 34.89 48.89 3.59
C PHE A 272 35.85 48.42 4.68
N GLN A 273 36.20 49.32 5.61
CA GLN A 273 37.03 48.97 6.74
C GLN A 273 36.21 48.15 7.76
N ARG A 274 36.52 46.85 7.84
CA ARG A 274 35.99 45.93 8.85
C ARG A 274 36.54 46.25 10.24
N SER A 275 35.66 46.32 11.23
CA SER A 275 36.05 46.37 12.65
C SER A 275 36.53 44.99 13.11
N THR A 276 37.69 44.90 13.78
CA THR A 276 38.22 43.64 14.32
C THR A 276 37.74 43.34 15.75
N LYS A 277 36.99 44.27 16.35
CA LYS A 277 36.61 44.25 17.77
C LYS A 277 35.11 44.36 18.00
N GLU A 278 34.34 44.48 16.92
CA GLU A 278 32.90 44.61 16.97
C GLU A 278 32.26 43.49 16.15
N THR A 279 31.28 42.81 16.75
CA THR A 279 30.57 41.69 16.14
C THR A 279 29.07 41.88 16.28
N PHE A 280 28.32 41.30 15.36
CA PHE A 280 26.87 41.37 15.37
C PHE A 280 26.29 40.06 14.88
N SER A 281 25.35 39.49 15.62
CA SER A 281 24.76 38.19 15.30
C SER A 281 23.26 38.32 15.04
N VAL A 282 22.80 37.62 14.02
CA VAL A 282 21.37 37.43 13.71
C VAL A 282 21.12 35.96 13.49
N SER A 283 19.92 35.46 13.80
CA SER A 283 19.52 34.11 13.38
C SER A 283 18.42 34.19 12.33
N THR A 284 18.42 33.24 11.41
CA THR A 284 17.39 33.16 10.36
C THR A 284 16.70 31.82 10.35
N GLN A 285 15.42 31.84 10.01
CA GLN A 285 14.61 30.65 9.80
C GLN A 285 13.69 30.84 8.59
N LEU A 286 13.90 30.06 7.54
CA LEU A 286 13.13 30.13 6.30
C LEU A 286 12.02 29.08 6.27
N SER A 287 10.78 29.53 6.14
CA SER A 287 9.62 28.67 5.87
C SER A 287 9.18 28.86 4.42
N SER A 288 9.86 28.19 3.49
CA SER A 288 9.58 28.27 2.04
C SER A 288 9.25 26.92 1.42
N THR A 289 8.18 26.87 0.61
CA THR A 289 7.84 25.73 -0.26
C THR A 289 8.34 25.94 -1.69
N LYS A 290 9.10 27.02 -1.93
CA LYS A 290 9.60 27.38 -3.27
C LYS A 290 11.09 27.67 -3.34
N LEU A 291 11.73 27.95 -2.21
CA LEU A 291 13.16 28.21 -2.12
C LEU A 291 13.81 27.21 -1.15
N THR A 292 14.75 26.43 -1.66
CA THR A 292 15.48 25.41 -0.88
C THR A 292 16.85 25.92 -0.42
N GLN A 293 17.28 25.42 0.74
CA GLN A 293 18.64 25.61 1.27
C GLN A 293 19.56 24.44 0.90
N ASN A 294 19.03 23.38 0.29
CA ASN A 294 19.78 22.20 -0.10
C ASN A 294 20.26 22.31 -1.55
N VAL A 295 21.58 22.23 -1.75
CA VAL A 295 22.23 22.39 -3.05
C VAL A 295 21.85 21.27 -4.02
N ASP A 296 21.77 20.02 -3.54
CA ASP A 296 21.46 18.86 -4.39
C ASP A 296 20.01 18.88 -4.87
N LEU A 297 19.07 19.26 -3.99
CA LEU A 297 17.68 19.46 -4.36
C LEU A 297 17.53 20.62 -5.35
N LEU A 298 18.23 21.74 -5.14
CA LEU A 298 18.21 22.86 -6.08
C LEU A 298 18.73 22.44 -7.45
N ALA A 299 19.80 21.64 -7.49
CA ALA A 299 20.36 21.11 -8.72
C ALA A 299 19.37 20.20 -9.45
N LEU A 300 18.60 19.38 -8.73
CA LEU A 300 17.51 18.58 -9.31
C LEU A 300 16.43 19.47 -9.91
N LEU A 301 15.87 20.40 -9.14
CA LEU A 301 14.80 21.29 -9.62
C LEU A 301 15.25 22.17 -10.80
N LYS A 302 16.56 22.41 -10.94
CA LYS A 302 17.18 23.17 -12.04
C LYS A 302 18.01 22.29 -12.97
N TRP A 303 17.70 20.99 -13.09
CA TRP A 303 18.54 20.04 -13.82
C TRP A 303 18.82 20.45 -15.27
N LYS A 304 17.90 21.16 -15.93
CA LYS A 304 18.06 21.69 -17.30
C LYS A 304 19.24 22.65 -17.45
N ALA A 305 19.69 23.30 -16.37
CA ALA A 305 20.88 24.14 -16.40
C ALA A 305 22.18 23.32 -16.39
N TYR A 306 22.12 22.03 -16.04
CA TYR A 306 23.26 21.13 -15.89
C TYR A 306 22.99 19.75 -16.54
N PRO A 307 22.68 19.69 -17.84
CA PRO A 307 22.26 18.46 -18.52
C PRO A 307 23.31 17.33 -18.44
N ASP A 308 24.59 17.67 -18.37
CA ASP A 308 25.69 16.70 -18.27
C ASP A 308 25.81 16.04 -16.89
N ARG A 309 25.18 16.63 -15.86
CA ARG A 309 25.29 16.19 -14.45
C ARG A 309 24.03 15.53 -13.91
N VAL A 310 23.01 15.30 -14.75
CA VAL A 310 21.69 14.77 -14.32
C VAL A 310 21.82 13.43 -13.58
N MET A 311 22.69 12.53 -14.05
CA MET A 311 22.93 11.24 -13.39
C MET A 311 23.44 11.43 -11.95
N ASP A 312 24.46 12.28 -11.77
CA ASP A 312 25.02 12.59 -10.45
C ASP A 312 23.99 13.27 -9.54
N ILE A 313 23.14 14.13 -10.11
CA ILE A 313 22.09 14.85 -9.39
C ILE A 313 21.03 13.88 -8.87
N LEU A 314 20.53 12.97 -9.72
CA LEU A 314 19.58 11.93 -9.33
C LEU A 314 20.19 10.99 -8.28
N GLY A 315 21.46 10.59 -8.45
CA GLY A 315 22.17 9.76 -7.48
C GLY A 315 22.27 10.40 -6.09
N ARG A 316 22.39 11.73 -6.04
CA ARG A 316 22.50 12.52 -4.80
C ARG A 316 21.18 12.76 -4.08
N LEU A 317 20.04 12.70 -4.77
CA LEU A 317 18.73 12.92 -4.17
C LEU A 317 18.48 12.04 -2.92
N ARG A 318 19.01 10.81 -2.92
CA ARG A 318 18.90 9.86 -1.80
C ARG A 318 19.61 10.30 -0.51
N HIS A 319 20.49 11.30 -0.60
CA HIS A 319 21.20 11.86 0.55
C HIS A 319 20.50 13.11 1.11
N VAL A 320 19.46 13.60 0.44
CA VAL A 320 18.67 14.75 0.89
C VAL A 320 17.82 14.34 2.09
N SER A 321 17.75 15.21 3.10
CA SER A 321 16.98 14.92 4.32
C SER A 321 15.48 14.80 4.01
N GLY A 322 14.81 13.88 4.69
CA GLY A 322 13.38 13.64 4.48
C GLY A 322 12.50 14.87 4.71
N GLU A 323 12.89 15.75 5.64
CA GLU A 323 12.22 17.02 5.90
C GLU A 323 12.26 17.97 4.71
N GLU A 324 13.35 17.98 3.94
CA GLU A 324 13.46 18.79 2.74
C GLU A 324 12.69 18.13 1.58
N ILE A 325 12.74 16.79 1.45
CA ILE A 325 11.95 16.05 0.46
C ILE A 325 10.46 16.34 0.60
N VAL A 326 9.89 16.25 1.81
CA VAL A 326 8.44 16.43 1.99
C VAL A 326 7.97 17.88 1.74
N LYS A 327 8.84 18.89 1.92
CA LYS A 327 8.53 20.29 1.58
C LYS A 327 8.36 20.51 0.08
N PHE A 328 9.13 19.79 -0.73
CA PHE A 328 9.19 19.93 -2.18
C PHE A 328 8.65 18.69 -2.91
N LEU A 329 7.89 17.82 -2.23
CA LEU A 329 7.52 16.49 -2.72
C LEU A 329 6.89 16.55 -4.11
N GLN A 330 5.94 17.47 -4.32
CA GLN A 330 5.29 17.64 -5.62
C GLN A 330 6.29 18.10 -6.70
N ASP A 331 7.05 19.16 -6.42
CA ASP A 331 8.01 19.73 -7.39
C ASP A 331 9.13 18.70 -7.72
N ILE A 332 9.52 17.86 -6.77
CA ILE A 332 10.47 16.74 -6.97
C ILE A 332 9.87 15.68 -7.89
N LEU A 333 8.66 15.21 -7.60
CA LEU A 333 8.00 14.19 -8.43
C LEU A 333 7.79 14.70 -9.86
N ASP A 334 7.29 15.94 -10.02
CA ASP A 334 7.14 16.58 -11.34
C ASP A 334 8.47 16.62 -12.09
N THR A 335 9.55 16.99 -11.40
CA THR A 335 10.89 17.03 -11.99
C THR A 335 11.38 15.64 -12.39
N LEU A 336 11.19 14.63 -11.54
CA LEU A 336 11.59 13.25 -11.82
C LEU A 336 10.90 12.69 -13.08
N PHE A 337 9.59 12.94 -13.24
CA PHE A 337 8.87 12.52 -14.44
C PHE A 337 9.28 13.31 -15.69
N VAL A 338 9.53 14.61 -15.56
CA VAL A 338 10.06 15.41 -16.67
C VAL A 338 11.45 14.94 -17.10
N VAL A 339 12.31 14.52 -16.17
CA VAL A 339 13.62 13.92 -16.48
C VAL A 339 13.46 12.54 -17.14
N LEU A 340 12.49 11.74 -16.68
CA LEU A 340 12.17 10.44 -17.25
C LEU A 340 11.68 10.55 -18.70
N ASP A 341 10.83 11.53 -18.97
CA ASP A 341 10.28 11.83 -20.31
C ASP A 341 11.36 12.36 -21.27
N ASP A 342 12.36 13.09 -20.76
CA ASP A 342 13.45 13.65 -21.57
C ASP A 342 14.35 12.57 -22.19
N ASN A 343 14.77 11.60 -21.38
CA ASN A 343 15.55 10.45 -21.87
C ASN A 343 15.40 9.24 -20.95
N THR A 344 14.39 8.44 -21.25
CA THR A 344 14.04 7.25 -20.47
C THR A 344 15.17 6.21 -20.44
N GLU A 345 15.91 6.03 -21.55
CA GLU A 345 17.01 5.06 -21.62
C GLU A 345 18.18 5.44 -20.71
N LYS A 346 18.51 6.74 -20.65
CA LYS A 346 19.65 7.23 -19.88
C LYS A 346 19.33 7.40 -18.40
N TYR A 347 18.16 7.92 -18.05
CA TYR A 347 17.83 8.35 -16.68
C TYR A 347 16.85 7.42 -15.95
N GLY A 348 16.19 6.49 -16.66
CA GLY A 348 15.03 5.74 -16.15
C GLY A 348 15.28 5.01 -14.84
N LEU A 349 16.39 4.30 -14.72
CA LEU A 349 16.76 3.59 -13.49
C LEU A 349 16.93 4.53 -12.29
N LEU A 350 17.68 5.63 -12.45
CA LEU A 350 17.96 6.54 -11.34
C LEU A 350 16.70 7.31 -10.89
N VAL A 351 15.82 7.64 -11.85
CA VAL A 351 14.50 8.17 -11.53
C VAL A 351 13.68 7.14 -10.76
N PHE A 352 13.69 5.88 -11.19
CA PHE A 352 12.97 4.81 -10.49
C PHE A 352 13.50 4.61 -9.05
N GLN A 353 14.82 4.50 -8.86
CA GLN A 353 15.44 4.42 -7.53
C GLN A 353 15.08 5.62 -6.65
N SER A 354 14.98 6.81 -7.25
CA SER A 354 14.55 8.03 -6.56
C SER A 354 13.09 7.94 -6.09
N LEU A 355 12.19 7.42 -6.93
CA LEU A 355 10.78 7.21 -6.58
C LEU A 355 10.63 6.20 -5.44
N VAL A 356 11.36 5.08 -5.50
CA VAL A 356 11.37 4.06 -4.43
C VAL A 356 11.87 4.66 -3.11
N PHE A 357 12.96 5.43 -3.14
CA PHE A 357 13.47 6.13 -1.96
C PHE A 357 12.40 7.03 -1.33
N ILE A 358 11.71 7.84 -2.14
CA ILE A 358 10.64 8.73 -1.66
C ILE A 358 9.47 7.92 -1.08
N ILE A 359 9.05 6.84 -1.74
CA ILE A 359 7.97 5.96 -1.23
C ILE A 359 8.35 5.36 0.13
N ASN A 360 9.57 4.84 0.27
CA ASN A 360 10.06 4.28 1.53
C ASN A 360 10.18 5.35 2.62
N LEU A 361 10.61 6.56 2.29
CA LEU A 361 10.62 7.69 3.21
C LEU A 361 9.21 7.97 3.76
N LEU A 362 8.19 7.99 2.90
CA LEU A 362 6.79 8.24 3.30
C LEU A 362 6.13 7.09 4.08
N ARG A 363 6.80 5.92 4.18
CA ARG A 363 6.34 4.82 5.04
C ARG A 363 6.64 5.07 6.51
N ASP A 364 7.66 5.86 6.84
CA ASP A 364 8.00 6.24 8.21
C ASP A 364 6.81 6.94 8.87
N SER A 365 6.54 6.60 10.14
CA SER A 365 5.45 7.19 10.93
C SER A 365 5.59 8.71 11.05
N LYS A 366 6.83 9.23 10.99
CA LYS A 366 7.12 10.67 10.97
C LYS A 366 6.49 11.39 9.77
N TYR A 367 6.37 10.72 8.62
CA TYR A 367 5.89 11.32 7.37
C TYR A 367 4.54 10.76 6.91
N PHE A 368 3.86 9.98 7.76
CA PHE A 368 2.58 9.32 7.46
C PHE A 368 1.53 10.26 6.85
N HIS A 369 1.46 11.50 7.34
CA HIS A 369 0.46 12.47 6.88
C HIS A 369 0.68 13.00 5.45
N PHE A 370 1.85 12.73 4.84
CA PHE A 370 2.14 13.08 3.44
C PHE A 370 1.71 11.99 2.45
N ARG A 371 1.26 10.82 2.92
CA ARG A 371 0.78 9.74 2.05
C ARG A 371 -0.37 10.16 1.11
N PRO A 372 -1.39 10.91 1.54
CA PRO A 372 -2.45 11.37 0.64
C PRO A 372 -1.94 12.24 -0.51
N VAL A 373 -0.80 12.93 -0.34
CA VAL A 373 -0.16 13.72 -1.40
C VAL A 373 0.42 12.80 -2.47
N MET A 374 1.15 11.77 -2.04
CA MET A 374 1.65 10.73 -2.94
C MET A 374 0.50 9.99 -3.63
N ASP A 375 -0.55 9.63 -2.89
CA ASP A 375 -1.75 8.97 -3.44
C ASP A 375 -2.42 9.83 -4.52
N THR A 376 -2.61 11.13 -4.26
CA THR A 376 -3.18 12.08 -5.23
C THR A 376 -2.27 12.24 -6.46
N TYR A 377 -0.96 12.24 -6.25
CA TYR A 377 0.02 12.37 -7.34
C TYR A 377 0.04 11.11 -8.23
N ILE A 378 0.09 9.93 -7.61
CA ILE A 378 -0.01 8.62 -8.28
C ILE A 378 -1.32 8.55 -9.08
N GLN A 379 -2.45 8.96 -8.49
CA GLN A 379 -3.75 9.00 -9.16
C GLN A 379 -3.78 9.87 -10.42
N LYS A 380 -2.99 10.96 -10.47
CA LYS A 380 -3.02 11.92 -11.59
C LYS A 380 -1.95 11.69 -12.65
N HIS A 381 -0.78 11.13 -12.30
CA HIS A 381 0.41 11.16 -13.15
C HIS A 381 1.03 9.78 -13.45
N PHE A 382 0.74 8.72 -12.66
CA PHE A 382 1.40 7.41 -12.84
C PHE A 382 0.85 6.55 -13.99
N ALA A 383 -0.26 6.95 -14.61
CA ALA A 383 -0.90 6.21 -15.72
C ALA A 383 -0.05 6.17 -17.01
N GLY A 384 0.87 7.14 -17.21
CA GLY A 384 1.75 7.20 -18.37
C GLY A 384 3.06 6.40 -18.24
N ALA A 385 3.58 6.25 -17.01
CA ALA A 385 4.84 5.57 -16.74
C ALA A 385 4.77 4.04 -16.92
N LEU A 386 3.58 3.47 -17.10
CA LEU A 386 3.38 2.03 -17.33
C LEU A 386 3.70 1.56 -18.76
N ALA A 387 4.13 2.48 -19.66
CA ALA A 387 4.70 2.13 -20.96
C ALA A 387 6.18 1.65 -20.89
N TYR A 388 6.74 1.55 -19.67
CA TYR A 388 8.17 1.28 -19.37
C TYR A 388 8.70 -0.12 -19.73
N ASN A 389 7.86 -1.02 -20.25
CA ASN A 389 8.25 -2.40 -20.58
C ASN A 389 9.29 -2.50 -21.72
N SER A 390 9.47 -1.47 -22.55
CA SER A 390 10.42 -1.51 -23.69
C SER A 390 11.81 -0.95 -23.37
N ALA A 391 11.96 -0.13 -22.33
CA ALA A 391 13.25 0.46 -21.92
C ALA A 391 14.03 -0.46 -20.97
N PHE A 392 13.33 -1.32 -20.22
CA PHE A 392 13.92 -2.32 -19.31
C PHE A 392 14.88 -3.29 -20.02
N GLN A 393 14.60 -3.61 -21.28
CA GLN A 393 15.38 -4.55 -22.10
C GLN A 393 16.71 -3.96 -22.62
N LYS A 394 16.84 -2.63 -22.66
CA LYS A 394 17.99 -1.93 -23.29
C LYS A 394 18.91 -1.22 -22.30
N ALA A 395 18.42 -0.84 -21.12
CA ALA A 395 19.19 -0.08 -20.13
C ALA A 395 20.21 -0.93 -19.31
N THR A 396 20.23 -2.25 -19.48
CA THR A 396 20.98 -3.20 -18.62
C THR A 396 22.43 -3.46 -19.05
N CYS A 397 22.92 -2.87 -20.14
CA CYS A 397 24.30 -3.06 -20.61
C CYS A 397 25.35 -2.22 -19.84
N GLY A 398 25.32 -2.17 -18.50
CA GLY A 398 26.37 -1.45 -17.76
C GLY A 398 26.29 -1.32 -16.23
N MET A 399 25.40 -2.01 -15.53
CA MET A 399 25.38 -2.00 -14.05
C MET A 399 26.15 -3.18 -13.44
N GLU A 400 26.74 -2.98 -12.25
CA GLU A 400 27.18 -4.09 -11.41
C GLU A 400 25.98 -4.94 -10.98
N GLU A 401 26.11 -6.27 -11.12
CA GLU A 401 25.02 -7.25 -11.02
C GLU A 401 24.27 -7.16 -9.68
N GLU A 402 24.97 -6.93 -8.57
CA GLU A 402 24.40 -6.93 -7.22
C GLU A 402 23.47 -5.73 -6.94
N GLN A 403 23.81 -4.54 -7.46
CA GLN A 403 22.98 -3.34 -7.34
C GLN A 403 21.71 -3.43 -8.19
N PHE A 404 21.82 -4.06 -9.36
CA PHE A 404 20.66 -4.35 -10.21
C PHE A 404 19.70 -5.32 -9.51
N ARG A 405 20.23 -6.41 -8.94
CA ARG A 405 19.43 -7.40 -8.20
C ARG A 405 18.64 -6.78 -7.06
N SER A 406 19.27 -5.91 -6.25
CA SER A 406 18.61 -5.18 -5.16
C SER A 406 17.51 -4.25 -5.67
N SER A 407 17.75 -3.52 -6.77
CA SER A 407 16.76 -2.61 -7.36
C SER A 407 15.49 -3.35 -7.84
N ILE A 408 15.64 -4.56 -8.39
CA ILE A 408 14.51 -5.40 -8.80
C ILE A 408 13.71 -5.89 -7.59
N GLN A 409 14.38 -6.30 -6.51
CA GLN A 409 13.69 -6.71 -5.28
C GLN A 409 12.82 -5.58 -4.72
N GLU A 410 13.33 -4.34 -4.70
CA GLU A 410 12.58 -3.16 -4.26
C GLU A 410 11.40 -2.81 -5.20
N LEU A 411 11.56 -3.00 -6.52
CA LEU A 411 10.47 -2.87 -7.49
C LEU A 411 9.33 -3.83 -7.17
N PHE A 412 9.65 -5.10 -6.94
CA PHE A 412 8.65 -6.10 -6.60
C PHE A 412 7.94 -5.80 -5.28
N GLN A 413 8.64 -5.25 -4.29
CA GLN A 413 8.00 -4.77 -3.06
C GLN A 413 7.01 -3.64 -3.32
N SER A 414 7.35 -2.71 -4.23
CA SER A 414 6.50 -1.58 -4.60
C SER A 414 5.25 -2.02 -5.38
N ILE A 415 5.41 -2.94 -6.35
CA ILE A 415 4.29 -3.53 -7.10
C ILE A 415 3.33 -4.24 -6.13
N ARG A 416 3.87 -5.04 -5.20
CA ARG A 416 3.08 -5.75 -4.19
C ARG A 416 2.28 -4.80 -3.30
N PHE A 417 2.89 -3.68 -2.91
CA PHE A 417 2.18 -2.64 -2.15
C PHE A 417 1.00 -2.09 -2.93
N VAL A 418 1.19 -1.68 -4.20
CA VAL A 418 0.10 -1.15 -5.05
C VAL A 418 -1.03 -2.17 -5.25
N LEU A 419 -0.67 -3.45 -5.47
CA LEU A 419 -1.66 -4.53 -5.60
C LEU A 419 -2.44 -4.79 -4.30
N SER A 420 -1.86 -4.51 -3.14
CA SER A 420 -2.50 -4.72 -1.83
C SER A 420 -3.49 -3.62 -1.41
N LEU A 421 -3.52 -2.50 -2.12
CA LEU A 421 -4.39 -1.36 -1.80
C LEU A 421 -5.88 -1.71 -2.05
N ASP A 422 -6.74 -1.25 -1.13
CA ASP A 422 -8.20 -1.40 -1.25
C ASP A 422 -8.74 -0.54 -2.38
N SER A 423 -9.27 -1.19 -3.42
CA SER A 423 -9.68 -0.56 -4.67
C SER A 423 -11.16 -0.19 -4.73
N ARG A 424 -11.92 -0.40 -3.64
CA ARG A 424 -13.37 -0.11 -3.57
C ARG A 424 -13.74 1.37 -3.74
N SER A 425 -12.79 2.29 -3.60
CA SER A 425 -13.00 3.74 -3.65
C SER A 425 -12.42 4.44 -4.88
N SER A 426 -11.73 3.73 -5.80
CA SER A 426 -11.00 4.37 -6.91
C SER A 426 -10.94 3.52 -8.19
N GLU A 427 -11.63 3.97 -9.24
CA GLU A 427 -11.59 3.35 -10.58
C GLU A 427 -10.19 3.41 -11.21
N THR A 428 -9.42 4.48 -10.96
CA THR A 428 -8.05 4.63 -11.46
C THR A 428 -7.09 3.61 -10.83
N LEU A 429 -7.27 3.30 -9.55
CA LEU A 429 -6.48 2.26 -8.88
C LEU A 429 -6.79 0.88 -9.46
N ILE A 430 -8.06 0.58 -9.71
CA ILE A 430 -8.49 -0.65 -10.40
C ILE A 430 -7.81 -0.75 -11.77
N PHE A 431 -7.80 0.32 -12.56
CA PHE A 431 -7.13 0.34 -13.88
C PHE A 431 -5.62 0.11 -13.76
N THR A 432 -4.96 0.75 -12.80
CA THR A 432 -3.51 0.62 -12.55
C THR A 432 -3.15 -0.80 -12.13
N GLN A 433 -3.90 -1.38 -11.18
CA GLN A 433 -3.74 -2.77 -10.76
C GLN A 433 -3.95 -3.73 -11.94
N ALA A 434 -4.98 -3.49 -12.76
CA ALA A 434 -5.26 -4.31 -13.94
C ALA A 434 -4.16 -4.24 -15.00
N ALA A 435 -3.61 -3.05 -15.26
CA ALA A 435 -2.50 -2.86 -16.20
C ALA A 435 -1.23 -3.59 -15.73
N LEU A 436 -0.89 -3.47 -14.43
CA LEU A 436 0.23 -4.17 -13.82
C LEU A 436 0.09 -5.69 -14.01
N LEU A 437 -1.05 -6.26 -13.61
CA LEU A 437 -1.31 -7.69 -13.70
C LEU A 437 -1.28 -8.23 -15.14
N ASN A 438 -1.77 -7.47 -16.11
CA ASN A 438 -1.76 -7.86 -17.52
C ASN A 438 -0.35 -7.87 -18.13
N SER A 439 0.50 -6.93 -17.71
CA SER A 439 1.88 -6.83 -18.19
C SER A 439 2.85 -7.78 -17.45
N PHE A 440 2.49 -8.20 -16.24
CA PHE A 440 3.39 -8.88 -15.32
C PHE A 440 3.99 -10.20 -15.86
N PRO A 441 3.23 -11.11 -16.51
CA PRO A 441 3.80 -12.34 -17.05
C PRO A 441 4.81 -12.13 -18.19
N ALA A 442 4.81 -10.96 -18.83
CA ALA A 442 5.65 -10.69 -20.00
C ALA A 442 7.14 -10.52 -19.67
N ILE A 443 7.52 -10.38 -18.39
CA ILE A 443 8.91 -10.14 -17.96
C ILE A 443 9.60 -11.39 -17.39
N PHE A 444 8.93 -12.55 -17.37
CA PHE A 444 9.46 -13.73 -16.69
C PHE A 444 10.71 -14.29 -17.37
N ASP A 445 10.74 -14.31 -18.70
CA ASP A 445 11.88 -14.82 -19.45
C ASP A 445 13.12 -13.93 -19.29
N GLU A 446 12.94 -12.62 -19.17
CA GLU A 446 14.02 -11.67 -18.86
C GLU A 446 14.52 -11.86 -17.42
N LEU A 447 13.62 -12.01 -16.46
CA LEU A 447 14.02 -12.26 -15.07
C LEU A 447 14.77 -13.58 -14.92
N LEU A 448 14.39 -14.62 -15.68
CA LEU A 448 15.08 -15.91 -15.70
C LEU A 448 16.50 -15.84 -16.29
N GLN A 449 16.85 -14.79 -17.04
CA GLN A 449 18.22 -14.58 -17.51
C GLN A 449 19.14 -14.03 -16.41
N MET A 450 18.56 -13.45 -15.36
CA MET A 450 19.30 -12.70 -14.34
C MET A 450 19.17 -13.30 -12.94
N PHE A 451 18.07 -13.99 -12.66
CA PHE A 451 17.76 -14.59 -11.36
C PHE A 451 17.59 -16.09 -11.51
N THR A 452 17.76 -16.79 -10.40
CA THR A 452 17.42 -18.21 -10.33
C THR A 452 15.92 -18.41 -10.50
N VAL A 453 15.52 -19.57 -11.01
CA VAL A 453 14.11 -19.95 -11.15
C VAL A 453 13.35 -19.79 -9.82
N GLN A 454 13.99 -20.19 -8.71
CA GLN A 454 13.43 -20.04 -7.36
C GLN A 454 13.16 -18.57 -7.00
N GLU A 455 14.12 -17.66 -7.24
CA GLU A 455 13.94 -16.24 -6.96
C GLU A 455 12.82 -15.61 -7.80
N VAL A 456 12.76 -15.93 -9.10
CA VAL A 456 11.68 -15.46 -9.98
C VAL A 456 10.33 -16.00 -9.51
N ALA A 457 10.26 -17.28 -9.13
CA ALA A 457 9.06 -17.88 -8.57
C ALA A 457 8.62 -17.19 -7.26
N GLU A 458 9.55 -16.81 -6.39
CA GLU A 458 9.25 -16.06 -5.17
C GLU A 458 8.70 -14.65 -5.44
N PHE A 459 9.25 -13.95 -6.45
CA PHE A 459 8.72 -12.66 -6.90
C PHE A 459 7.28 -12.78 -7.42
N VAL A 460 7.02 -13.79 -8.25
CA VAL A 460 5.70 -14.06 -8.80
C VAL A 460 4.73 -14.48 -7.70
N ARG A 461 5.13 -15.39 -6.79
CA ARG A 461 4.32 -15.80 -5.63
C ARG A 461 3.92 -14.61 -4.77
N GLY A 462 4.88 -13.74 -4.45
CA GLY A 462 4.64 -12.53 -3.68
C GLY A 462 3.66 -11.57 -4.37
N THR A 463 3.78 -11.42 -5.69
CA THR A 463 2.92 -10.56 -6.51
C THR A 463 1.49 -11.10 -6.57
N LEU A 464 1.32 -12.38 -6.90
CA LEU A 464 0.01 -13.02 -6.96
C LEU A 464 -0.66 -13.08 -5.58
N GLY A 465 0.11 -13.28 -4.50
CA GLY A 465 -0.39 -13.32 -3.13
C GLY A 465 -0.77 -11.95 -2.56
N SER A 466 -0.31 -10.85 -3.16
CA SER A 466 -0.64 -9.48 -2.69
C SER A 466 -1.98 -8.97 -3.22
N MET A 467 -2.64 -9.74 -4.10
CA MET A 467 -3.95 -9.39 -4.63
C MET A 467 -5.04 -9.56 -3.56
N PRO A 468 -5.93 -8.56 -3.33
CA PRO A 468 -6.99 -8.66 -2.34
C PRO A 468 -7.93 -9.85 -2.62
N SER A 469 -8.26 -10.59 -1.55
CA SER A 469 -9.15 -11.76 -1.56
C SER A 469 -10.58 -11.31 -1.89
N THR A 470 -10.97 -11.50 -3.17
CA THR A 470 -12.29 -11.46 -3.87
C THR A 470 -13.59 -10.92 -3.23
N VAL A 471 -13.56 -10.16 -2.14
CA VAL A 471 -14.76 -9.58 -1.52
C VAL A 471 -15.04 -8.23 -2.20
N HIS A 472 -15.76 -8.29 -3.33
CA HIS A 472 -16.40 -7.17 -4.05
C HIS A 472 -15.50 -6.20 -4.84
N ILE A 473 -14.56 -6.71 -5.64
CA ILE A 473 -14.00 -5.94 -6.75
C ILE A 473 -14.73 -6.44 -8.00
N GLY A 474 -15.31 -5.56 -8.82
CA GLY A 474 -16.26 -5.94 -9.89
C GLY A 474 -15.74 -6.99 -10.89
N GLN A 475 -16.66 -7.51 -11.72
CA GLN A 475 -16.40 -8.60 -12.70
C GLN A 475 -15.14 -8.39 -13.56
N SER A 476 -14.77 -7.14 -13.87
CA SER A 476 -13.59 -6.83 -14.67
C SER A 476 -12.26 -7.18 -14.00
N MET A 477 -12.14 -7.09 -12.68
CA MET A 477 -10.89 -7.37 -11.98
C MET A 477 -10.68 -8.89 -11.78
N ASP A 478 -11.75 -9.63 -11.48
CA ASP A 478 -11.69 -11.09 -11.32
C ASP A 478 -11.14 -11.74 -12.62
N VAL A 479 -11.59 -11.27 -13.79
CA VAL A 479 -11.07 -11.68 -15.10
C VAL A 479 -9.59 -11.37 -15.26
N VAL A 480 -9.15 -10.13 -14.95
CA VAL A 480 -7.73 -9.73 -15.12
C VAL A 480 -6.80 -10.53 -14.21
N LYS A 481 -7.21 -10.79 -12.97
CA LYS A 481 -6.45 -11.65 -12.04
C LYS A 481 -6.28 -13.05 -12.60
N LEU A 482 -7.38 -13.68 -13.03
CA LEU A 482 -7.34 -15.03 -13.59
C LEU A 482 -6.56 -15.09 -14.91
N GLN A 483 -6.62 -14.05 -15.75
CA GLN A 483 -5.80 -13.98 -16.97
C GLN A 483 -4.30 -13.87 -16.66
N SER A 484 -3.91 -13.09 -15.64
CA SER A 484 -2.52 -13.02 -15.18
C SER A 484 -2.04 -14.38 -14.63
N ILE A 485 -2.90 -15.09 -13.88
CA ILE A 485 -2.64 -16.45 -13.40
C ILE A 485 -2.51 -17.43 -14.58
N ALA A 486 -3.42 -17.38 -15.56
CA ALA A 486 -3.37 -18.24 -16.75
C ALA A 486 -2.05 -18.07 -17.51
N ARG A 487 -1.67 -16.83 -17.80
CA ARG A 487 -0.38 -16.53 -18.45
C ARG A 487 0.82 -16.94 -17.61
N THR A 488 0.70 -16.95 -16.27
CA THR A 488 1.74 -17.45 -15.39
C THR A 488 1.90 -18.96 -15.53
N VAL A 489 0.79 -19.71 -15.54
CA VAL A 489 0.79 -21.17 -15.76
C VAL A 489 1.30 -21.53 -17.15
N ASP A 490 0.97 -20.74 -18.17
CA ASP A 490 1.40 -20.97 -19.56
C ASP A 490 2.86 -20.53 -19.81
N SER A 491 3.51 -19.88 -18.84
CA SER A 491 4.87 -19.37 -19.00
C SER A 491 5.94 -20.45 -18.86
N ARG A 492 7.13 -20.19 -19.42
CA ARG A 492 8.31 -21.04 -19.24
C ARG A 492 8.66 -21.22 -17.76
N LEU A 493 8.41 -20.21 -16.93
CA LEU A 493 8.66 -20.28 -15.49
C LEU A 493 7.93 -21.47 -14.85
N PHE A 494 6.69 -21.78 -15.26
CA PHE A 494 5.90 -22.86 -14.66
C PHE A 494 6.29 -24.27 -15.16
N SER A 495 7.13 -24.36 -16.21
CA SER A 495 7.64 -25.64 -16.71
C SER A 495 8.68 -26.28 -15.77
N PHE A 496 9.35 -25.49 -14.93
CA PHE A 496 10.32 -25.97 -13.96
C PHE A 496 9.64 -26.57 -12.72
N SER A 497 10.12 -27.71 -12.23
CA SER A 497 9.53 -28.37 -11.03
C SER A 497 9.70 -27.53 -9.75
N GLU A 498 10.86 -26.91 -9.57
CA GLU A 498 11.13 -26.07 -8.38
C GLU A 498 10.24 -24.82 -8.30
N SER A 499 9.90 -24.21 -9.42
CA SER A 499 8.98 -23.06 -9.43
C SER A 499 7.54 -23.49 -9.16
N ARG A 500 7.10 -24.65 -9.67
CA ARG A 500 5.75 -25.17 -9.41
C ARG A 500 5.51 -25.37 -7.92
N ARG A 501 6.48 -25.91 -7.17
CA ARG A 501 6.37 -26.05 -5.71
C ARG A 501 6.07 -24.73 -4.98
N ILE A 502 6.55 -23.61 -5.53
CA ILE A 502 6.40 -22.26 -4.96
C ILE A 502 5.11 -21.59 -5.45
N LEU A 503 4.77 -21.77 -6.73
CA LEU A 503 3.68 -21.07 -7.41
C LEU A 503 2.33 -21.79 -7.31
N LEU A 504 2.34 -23.12 -7.30
CA LEU A 504 1.11 -23.91 -7.31
C LEU A 504 0.21 -23.60 -6.09
N PRO A 505 0.71 -23.45 -4.85
CA PRO A 505 -0.13 -23.07 -3.70
C PRO A 505 -0.91 -21.77 -3.90
N VAL A 506 -0.26 -20.71 -4.41
CA VAL A 506 -0.93 -19.41 -4.61
C VAL A 506 -1.89 -19.42 -5.80
N VAL A 507 -1.55 -20.14 -6.87
CA VAL A 507 -2.42 -20.33 -8.03
C VAL A 507 -3.68 -21.10 -7.62
N LEU A 508 -3.51 -22.22 -6.92
CA LEU A 508 -4.61 -23.05 -6.43
C LEU A 508 -5.49 -22.32 -5.42
N HIS A 509 -4.91 -21.48 -4.56
CA HIS A 509 -5.68 -20.65 -3.63
C HIS A 509 -6.66 -19.72 -4.36
N HIS A 510 -6.20 -19.03 -5.41
CA HIS A 510 -7.07 -18.14 -6.19
C HIS A 510 -8.12 -18.91 -6.99
N ILE A 511 -7.78 -20.04 -7.58
CA ILE A 511 -8.74 -20.90 -8.29
C ILE A 511 -9.80 -21.40 -7.29
N HIS A 512 -9.39 -21.92 -6.13
CA HIS A 512 -10.28 -22.39 -5.07
C HIS A 512 -11.29 -21.31 -4.66
N LEU A 513 -10.84 -20.06 -4.42
CA LEU A 513 -11.72 -18.95 -4.07
C LEU A 513 -12.77 -18.66 -5.15
N HIS A 514 -12.38 -18.65 -6.43
CA HIS A 514 -13.30 -18.39 -7.54
C HIS A 514 -14.30 -19.53 -7.75
N LEU A 515 -13.85 -20.79 -7.65
CA LEU A 515 -14.73 -21.95 -7.70
C LEU A 515 -15.74 -21.94 -6.55
N ARG A 516 -15.29 -21.69 -5.33
CA ARG A 516 -16.17 -21.59 -4.15
C ARG A 516 -17.22 -20.48 -4.30
N GLN A 517 -16.87 -19.38 -4.96
CA GLN A 517 -17.76 -18.24 -5.22
C GLN A 517 -18.59 -18.38 -6.50
N GLN A 518 -18.39 -19.44 -7.30
CA GLN A 518 -19.05 -19.65 -8.58
C GLN A 518 -18.84 -18.50 -9.59
N LYS A 519 -17.61 -17.96 -9.65
CA LYS A 519 -17.22 -16.85 -10.52
C LYS A 519 -16.19 -17.27 -11.56
N GLU A 520 -16.28 -16.69 -12.76
CA GLU A 520 -15.31 -16.85 -13.86
C GLU A 520 -14.91 -18.32 -14.13
N LEU A 521 -15.90 -19.21 -14.02
CA LEU A 521 -15.71 -20.65 -14.03
C LEU A 521 -14.94 -21.13 -15.27
N LEU A 522 -15.29 -20.63 -16.46
CA LEU A 522 -14.59 -20.97 -17.72
C LEU A 522 -13.10 -20.64 -17.72
N ILE A 523 -12.68 -19.56 -17.06
CA ILE A 523 -11.25 -19.21 -17.00
C ILE A 523 -10.54 -20.17 -16.04
N CYS A 524 -11.18 -20.48 -14.90
CA CYS A 524 -10.64 -21.45 -13.94
C CYS A 524 -10.45 -22.85 -14.55
N SER A 525 -11.41 -23.36 -15.34
CA SER A 525 -11.28 -24.66 -16.00
C SER A 525 -10.16 -24.67 -17.04
N GLY A 526 -9.97 -23.58 -17.79
CA GLY A 526 -8.86 -23.42 -18.74
C GLY A 526 -7.50 -23.44 -18.06
N ILE A 527 -7.36 -22.75 -16.92
CA ILE A 527 -6.12 -22.76 -16.12
C ILE A 527 -5.85 -24.17 -15.58
N LEU A 528 -6.85 -24.82 -14.98
CA LEU A 528 -6.71 -26.18 -14.45
C LEU A 528 -6.31 -27.19 -15.53
N SER A 529 -6.92 -27.11 -16.71
CA SER A 529 -6.57 -27.96 -17.84
C SER A 529 -5.09 -27.81 -18.24
N SER A 530 -4.58 -26.58 -18.22
CA SER A 530 -3.17 -26.28 -18.52
C SER A 530 -2.25 -26.86 -17.43
N ILE A 531 -2.59 -26.71 -16.15
CA ILE A 531 -1.85 -27.33 -15.04
C ILE A 531 -1.81 -28.86 -15.20
N PHE A 532 -2.95 -29.52 -15.43
CA PHE A 532 -3.01 -30.97 -15.59
C PHE A 532 -2.18 -31.46 -16.79
N SER A 533 -2.17 -30.71 -17.89
CA SER A 533 -1.35 -31.02 -19.07
C SER A 533 0.15 -30.97 -18.74
N ILE A 534 0.58 -29.93 -18.02
CA ILE A 534 1.98 -29.76 -17.60
C ILE A 534 2.41 -30.86 -16.62
N ILE A 535 1.58 -31.19 -15.64
CA ILE A 535 1.89 -32.23 -14.65
C ILE A 535 1.94 -33.61 -15.32
N LYS A 536 1.00 -33.91 -16.23
CA LYS A 536 1.01 -35.17 -16.99
C LYS A 536 2.26 -35.32 -17.87
N THR A 537 2.74 -34.22 -18.42
CA THR A 537 4.00 -34.22 -19.19
C THR A 537 5.19 -34.43 -18.25
N SER A 538 5.19 -33.73 -17.10
CA SER A 538 6.25 -33.81 -16.09
C SER A 538 6.34 -35.19 -15.43
N SER A 539 5.22 -35.90 -15.28
CA SER A 539 5.18 -37.25 -14.70
C SER A 539 5.91 -38.30 -15.56
N LEU A 540 6.23 -37.97 -16.82
CA LEU A 540 7.06 -38.82 -17.68
C LEU A 540 8.56 -38.66 -17.38
N GLU A 541 8.96 -37.52 -16.80
CA GLU A 541 10.36 -37.13 -16.59
C GLU A 541 10.77 -37.19 -15.12
N GLY A 542 9.84 -37.12 -14.17
CA GLY A 542 10.12 -37.15 -12.74
C GLY A 542 8.89 -37.39 -11.85
N ASP A 543 9.12 -37.36 -10.54
CA ASP A 543 8.06 -37.51 -9.54
C ASP A 543 7.25 -36.21 -9.41
N VAL A 544 5.92 -36.35 -9.36
CA VAL A 544 4.94 -35.24 -9.25
C VAL A 544 4.01 -35.41 -8.04
N VAL A 545 4.36 -36.29 -7.09
CA VAL A 545 3.54 -36.58 -5.90
C VAL A 545 3.18 -35.32 -5.12
N GLU A 546 4.15 -34.45 -4.82
CA GLU A 546 3.89 -33.22 -4.07
C GLU A 546 2.93 -32.28 -4.82
N GLU A 547 3.09 -32.11 -6.13
CA GLU A 547 2.18 -31.27 -6.92
C GLU A 547 0.75 -31.82 -6.96
N VAL A 548 0.61 -33.14 -7.14
CA VAL A 548 -0.70 -33.80 -7.14
C VAL A 548 -1.35 -33.72 -5.75
N GLU A 549 -0.59 -33.90 -4.68
CA GLU A 549 -1.08 -33.76 -3.30
C GLU A 549 -1.63 -32.34 -3.05
N MET A 550 -0.87 -31.30 -3.40
CA MET A 550 -1.34 -29.90 -3.30
C MET A 550 -2.64 -29.65 -4.06
N MET A 551 -2.80 -30.26 -5.25
CA MET A 551 -4.02 -30.15 -6.05
C MET A 551 -5.19 -30.90 -5.42
N VAL A 552 -4.97 -32.10 -4.88
CA VAL A 552 -6.01 -32.88 -4.19
C VAL A 552 -6.55 -32.10 -3.00
N GLU A 553 -5.67 -31.61 -2.13
CA GLU A 553 -6.05 -30.85 -0.94
C GLU A 553 -6.80 -29.55 -1.28
N SER A 554 -6.36 -28.85 -2.32
CA SER A 554 -6.92 -27.54 -2.67
C SER A 554 -8.21 -27.64 -3.49
N LEU A 555 -8.34 -28.65 -4.37
CA LEU A 555 -9.35 -28.66 -5.42
C LEU A 555 -10.44 -29.73 -5.27
N LEU A 556 -10.17 -30.89 -4.67
CA LEU A 556 -11.07 -32.04 -4.80
C LEU A 556 -12.49 -31.76 -4.25
N ASP A 557 -12.62 -31.28 -3.02
CA ASP A 557 -13.93 -30.96 -2.44
C ASP A 557 -14.61 -29.80 -3.17
N VAL A 558 -13.88 -28.72 -3.50
CA VAL A 558 -14.47 -27.54 -4.16
C VAL A 558 -14.91 -27.85 -5.60
N LEU A 559 -14.21 -28.73 -6.33
CA LEU A 559 -14.61 -29.23 -7.65
C LEU A 559 -15.88 -30.08 -7.55
N LEU A 560 -15.95 -31.02 -6.60
CA LEU A 560 -17.15 -31.83 -6.35
C LEU A 560 -18.35 -30.94 -6.02
N GLN A 561 -18.18 -29.96 -5.12
CA GLN A 561 -19.23 -29.01 -4.74
C GLN A 561 -19.68 -28.14 -5.93
N THR A 562 -18.73 -27.67 -6.73
CA THR A 562 -19.02 -26.88 -7.93
C THR A 562 -19.83 -27.68 -8.94
N LEU A 563 -19.43 -28.92 -9.21
CA LEU A 563 -20.19 -29.83 -10.08
C LEU A 563 -21.60 -30.08 -9.57
N LEU A 564 -21.78 -30.42 -8.29
CA LEU A 564 -23.11 -30.62 -7.70
C LEU A 564 -23.99 -29.37 -7.82
N THR A 565 -23.41 -28.18 -7.64
CA THR A 565 -24.12 -26.90 -7.73
C THR A 565 -24.55 -26.60 -9.17
N ILE A 566 -23.67 -26.81 -10.14
CA ILE A 566 -23.97 -26.59 -11.57
C ILE A 566 -25.03 -27.61 -12.06
N MET A 567 -24.91 -28.86 -11.63
CA MET A 567 -25.82 -29.95 -12.05
C MET A 567 -27.22 -29.82 -11.46
N SER A 568 -27.33 -29.39 -10.20
CA SER A 568 -28.64 -29.18 -9.54
C SER A 568 -29.43 -28.02 -10.15
N LYS A 569 -28.75 -26.94 -10.57
CA LYS A 569 -29.38 -25.81 -11.30
C LYS A 569 -29.93 -26.23 -12.67
N SER A 570 -29.33 -27.22 -13.31
CA SER A 570 -29.70 -27.64 -14.67
C SER A 570 -30.99 -28.47 -14.72
N GLN A 571 -31.38 -29.12 -13.62
CA GLN A 571 -32.65 -29.85 -13.51
C GLN A 571 -33.88 -28.94 -13.37
N SER A 572 -33.70 -27.63 -13.17
CA SER A 572 -34.78 -26.66 -12.96
C SER A 572 -35.05 -25.74 -14.16
N GLN A 573 -34.22 -25.76 -15.21
CA GLN A 573 -34.41 -24.98 -16.44
C GLN A 573 -34.13 -25.84 -17.67
N GLU A 574 -35.14 -26.57 -18.14
CA GLU A 574 -35.18 -26.98 -19.54
C GLU A 574 -35.52 -25.76 -20.41
N ALA A 575 -34.85 -25.67 -21.56
CA ALA A 575 -35.04 -24.72 -22.65
C ALA A 575 -34.47 -23.29 -22.45
N VAL A 576 -33.31 -23.06 -23.08
CA VAL A 576 -33.04 -21.99 -24.08
C VAL A 576 -31.53 -21.64 -24.05
N ARG A 577 -30.85 -21.94 -25.16
CA ARG A 577 -29.45 -21.62 -25.54
C ARG A 577 -28.36 -22.54 -24.96
N GLY A 578 -27.58 -23.15 -25.87
CA GLY A 578 -26.46 -24.06 -25.59
C GLY A 578 -25.23 -23.43 -24.94
N PHE A 579 -25.41 -22.61 -23.90
CA PHE A 579 -24.33 -21.98 -23.12
C PHE A 579 -24.02 -22.69 -21.79
N SER A 580 -24.85 -23.64 -21.33
CA SER A 580 -24.69 -24.33 -20.03
C SER A 580 -23.97 -25.70 -20.10
N PHE A 581 -23.87 -26.30 -21.29
CA PHE A 581 -23.34 -27.67 -21.43
C PHE A 581 -21.81 -27.75 -21.53
N GLY A 582 -21.13 -26.74 -22.08
CA GLY A 582 -19.67 -26.73 -22.21
C GLY A 582 -18.95 -26.64 -20.86
N GLN A 583 -19.44 -25.81 -19.94
CA GLN A 583 -18.88 -25.63 -18.60
C GLN A 583 -18.90 -26.92 -17.78
N GLN A 584 -19.95 -27.75 -17.92
CA GLN A 584 -20.08 -29.02 -17.20
C GLN A 584 -19.04 -30.03 -17.65
N GLY A 585 -18.80 -30.17 -18.96
CA GLY A 585 -17.81 -31.11 -19.49
C GLY A 585 -16.37 -30.80 -19.03
N GLU A 586 -15.99 -29.53 -19.00
CA GLU A 586 -14.64 -29.11 -18.62
C GLU A 586 -14.30 -29.44 -17.16
N TYR A 587 -15.23 -29.21 -16.23
CA TYR A 587 -14.98 -29.51 -14.81
C TYR A 587 -14.97 -30.98 -14.49
N VAL A 588 -15.72 -31.78 -15.23
CA VAL A 588 -15.66 -33.23 -15.08
C VAL A 588 -14.34 -33.74 -15.65
N SER A 589 -13.89 -33.19 -16.77
CA SER A 589 -12.55 -33.44 -17.30
C SER A 589 -11.48 -33.08 -16.26
N CYS A 590 -11.62 -31.96 -15.55
CA CYS A 590 -10.73 -31.58 -14.44
C CYS A 590 -10.77 -32.58 -13.28
N LEU A 591 -11.97 -33.00 -12.83
CA LEU A 591 -12.13 -33.99 -11.76
C LEU A 591 -11.50 -35.33 -12.14
N LEU A 592 -11.80 -35.82 -13.35
CA LEU A 592 -11.24 -37.08 -13.86
C LEU A 592 -9.72 -36.99 -14.05
N SER A 593 -9.20 -35.84 -14.51
CA SER A 593 -7.76 -35.62 -14.65
C SER A 593 -7.05 -35.65 -13.29
N LEU A 594 -7.63 -35.02 -12.27
CA LEU A 594 -7.11 -35.07 -10.90
C LEU A 594 -7.10 -36.50 -10.36
N LEU A 595 -8.26 -37.19 -10.41
CA LEU A 595 -8.39 -38.57 -9.93
C LEU A 595 -7.45 -39.53 -10.66
N ARG A 596 -7.20 -39.31 -11.95
CA ARG A 596 -6.29 -40.14 -12.76
C ARG A 596 -4.81 -39.94 -12.39
N GLN A 597 -4.44 -38.77 -11.86
CA GLN A 597 -3.07 -38.48 -11.42
C GLN A 597 -2.79 -38.95 -9.99
N MET A 598 -3.82 -39.23 -9.19
CA MET A 598 -3.66 -39.76 -7.84
C MET A 598 -3.13 -41.21 -7.86
N SER A 599 -2.09 -41.45 -7.08
CA SER A 599 -1.59 -42.79 -6.73
C SER A 599 -2.15 -43.27 -5.38
N ASP A 600 -1.85 -44.51 -5.01
CA ASP A 600 -2.29 -45.11 -3.74
C ASP A 600 -1.89 -44.27 -2.51
N THR A 601 -0.72 -43.61 -2.54
CA THR A 601 -0.26 -42.74 -1.43
C THR A 601 -1.17 -41.53 -1.25
N HIS A 602 -1.59 -40.89 -2.35
CA HIS A 602 -2.50 -39.76 -2.31
C HIS A 602 -3.88 -40.16 -1.77
N PHE A 603 -4.38 -41.34 -2.17
CA PHE A 603 -5.64 -41.85 -1.65
C PHE A 603 -5.55 -42.15 -0.15
N GLN A 604 -4.45 -42.73 0.33
CA GLN A 604 -4.25 -42.96 1.77
C GLN A 604 -4.20 -41.64 2.55
N HIS A 605 -3.38 -40.68 2.13
CA HIS A 605 -3.31 -39.36 2.77
C HIS A 605 -4.67 -38.64 2.79
N LEU A 606 -5.42 -38.68 1.68
CA LEU A 606 -6.77 -38.14 1.61
C LEU A 606 -7.71 -38.79 2.64
N LEU A 607 -7.64 -40.12 2.78
CA LEU A 607 -8.48 -40.87 3.72
C LEU A 607 -8.10 -40.59 5.19
N ASP A 608 -6.82 -40.41 5.47
CA ASP A 608 -6.29 -40.12 6.81
C ASP A 608 -6.62 -38.68 7.26
N ASN A 609 -6.83 -37.75 6.34
CA ASN A 609 -7.17 -36.35 6.64
C ASN A 609 -8.59 -36.15 7.20
N PHE A 610 -9.48 -37.15 7.12
CA PHE A 610 -10.83 -37.03 7.67
C PHE A 610 -10.86 -37.25 9.18
N GLN A 611 -11.41 -36.28 9.92
CA GLN A 611 -11.42 -36.32 11.39
C GLN A 611 -12.47 -37.31 11.94
N SER A 612 -13.48 -37.65 11.13
CA SER A 612 -14.54 -38.56 11.53
C SER A 612 -15.06 -39.43 10.38
N LYS A 613 -15.61 -40.59 10.73
CA LYS A 613 -16.29 -41.48 9.77
C LYS A 613 -17.51 -40.84 9.12
N ASP A 614 -18.16 -39.88 9.79
CA ASP A 614 -19.30 -39.15 9.24
C ASP A 614 -18.84 -38.16 8.15
N GLU A 615 -17.69 -37.50 8.33
CA GLU A 615 -17.10 -36.59 7.34
C GLU A 615 -16.66 -37.33 6.07
N LEU A 616 -15.94 -38.46 6.24
CA LEU A 616 -15.56 -39.34 5.13
C LEU A 616 -16.80 -39.84 4.38
N LYS A 617 -17.86 -40.19 5.11
CA LYS A 617 -19.12 -40.62 4.51
C LYS A 617 -19.77 -39.51 3.68
N GLU A 618 -19.89 -38.29 4.20
CA GLU A 618 -20.45 -37.17 3.43
C GLU A 618 -19.63 -36.90 2.17
N PHE A 619 -18.31 -36.96 2.27
CA PHE A 619 -17.42 -36.83 1.12
C PHE A 619 -17.65 -37.93 0.07
N LEU A 620 -17.72 -39.20 0.47
CA LEU A 620 -18.00 -40.32 -0.44
C LEU A 620 -19.38 -40.16 -1.09
N LEU A 621 -20.40 -39.72 -0.35
CA LEU A 621 -21.73 -39.45 -0.91
C LEU A 621 -21.70 -38.34 -1.95
N LYS A 622 -20.91 -37.27 -1.76
CA LYS A 622 -20.72 -36.24 -2.79
C LYS A 622 -20.13 -36.84 -4.07
N ILE A 623 -19.11 -37.68 -3.95
CA ILE A 623 -18.51 -38.39 -5.10
C ILE A 623 -19.57 -39.20 -5.85
N PHE A 624 -20.34 -40.05 -5.14
CA PHE A 624 -21.40 -40.84 -5.77
C PHE A 624 -22.50 -39.98 -6.39
N CYS A 625 -22.86 -38.87 -5.75
CA CYS A 625 -23.87 -37.95 -6.29
C CYS A 625 -23.40 -37.28 -7.58
N VAL A 626 -22.13 -36.86 -7.64
CA VAL A 626 -21.51 -36.35 -8.87
C VAL A 626 -21.55 -37.42 -9.95
N PHE A 627 -21.03 -38.63 -9.69
CA PHE A 627 -21.07 -39.72 -10.67
C PHE A 627 -22.48 -40.04 -11.16
N ARG A 628 -23.45 -40.19 -10.25
CA ARG A 628 -24.85 -40.42 -10.59
C ARG A 628 -25.39 -39.33 -11.52
N ASN A 629 -25.16 -38.07 -11.18
CA ASN A 629 -25.66 -36.97 -11.98
C ASN A 629 -24.97 -36.92 -13.35
N LEU A 630 -23.68 -37.27 -13.43
CA LEU A 630 -22.92 -37.26 -14.69
C LEU A 630 -23.47 -38.28 -15.68
N MET A 631 -23.83 -39.45 -15.16
CA MET A 631 -24.40 -40.54 -15.94
C MET A 631 -25.82 -40.23 -16.45
N LYS A 632 -26.55 -39.31 -15.80
CA LYS A 632 -27.86 -38.81 -16.28
C LYS A 632 -27.76 -37.77 -17.39
N MET A 633 -26.58 -37.22 -17.64
CA MET A 633 -26.39 -36.14 -18.60
C MET A 633 -26.01 -36.69 -19.98
N SER A 634 -26.64 -36.16 -21.03
CA SER A 634 -26.32 -36.47 -22.43
C SER A 634 -24.96 -35.93 -22.92
N VAL A 635 -24.17 -35.33 -22.03
CA VAL A 635 -22.97 -34.53 -22.31
C VAL A 635 -21.71 -35.38 -22.47
N PHE A 636 -21.62 -36.52 -21.78
CA PHE A 636 -20.57 -37.47 -22.10
C PHE A 636 -20.89 -38.06 -23.47
N PRO A 637 -19.93 -38.08 -24.41
CA PRO A 637 -20.02 -39.03 -25.50
C PRO A 637 -20.30 -40.40 -24.88
N ARG A 638 -20.95 -41.30 -25.61
CA ARG A 638 -21.05 -42.72 -25.26
C ARG A 638 -19.66 -43.36 -25.32
N ASP A 639 -18.70 -42.81 -24.57
CA ASP A 639 -17.34 -43.27 -24.47
C ASP A 639 -17.39 -44.54 -23.64
N TRP A 640 -17.17 -45.64 -24.36
CA TRP A 640 -17.11 -47.00 -23.88
C TRP A 640 -16.36 -47.13 -22.54
N MET A 641 -15.26 -46.37 -22.37
CA MET A 641 -14.42 -46.48 -21.18
C MET A 641 -15.11 -45.99 -19.91
N VAL A 642 -15.88 -44.89 -19.99
CA VAL A 642 -16.55 -44.28 -18.82
C VAL A 642 -17.66 -45.19 -18.29
N TRP A 643 -18.45 -45.78 -19.19
CA TRP A 643 -19.51 -46.74 -18.84
C TRP A 643 -18.93 -48.00 -18.22
N ASN A 644 -17.84 -48.52 -18.79
CA ASN A 644 -17.19 -49.71 -18.25
C ASN A 644 -16.63 -49.45 -16.83
N SER A 645 -16.01 -48.29 -16.61
CA SER A 645 -15.56 -47.86 -15.30
C SER A 645 -16.72 -47.68 -14.32
N TYR A 646 -17.86 -47.12 -14.76
CA TYR A 646 -19.04 -46.98 -13.92
C TYR A 646 -19.59 -48.33 -13.47
N PHE A 647 -19.82 -49.26 -14.41
CA PHE A 647 -20.36 -50.58 -14.05
C PHE A 647 -19.38 -51.35 -13.16
N SER A 648 -18.09 -51.28 -13.46
CA SER A 648 -17.05 -51.88 -12.62
C SER A 648 -17.08 -51.30 -11.21
N LEU A 649 -17.15 -49.97 -11.07
CA LEU A 649 -17.20 -49.31 -9.76
C LEU A 649 -18.50 -49.62 -9.00
N ALA A 650 -19.65 -49.66 -9.68
CA ALA A 650 -20.93 -50.00 -9.06
C ALA A 650 -20.94 -51.45 -8.55
N VAL A 651 -20.41 -52.38 -9.35
CA VAL A 651 -20.22 -53.79 -8.96
C VAL A 651 -19.28 -53.89 -7.77
N LEU A 652 -18.12 -53.21 -7.82
CA LEU A 652 -17.16 -53.18 -6.71
C LEU A 652 -17.76 -52.59 -5.45
N PHE A 653 -18.56 -51.52 -5.57
CA PHE A 653 -19.24 -50.88 -4.46
C PHE A 653 -20.22 -51.83 -3.77
N ILE A 654 -21.12 -52.46 -4.53
CA ILE A 654 -22.13 -53.38 -3.97
C ILE A 654 -21.45 -54.58 -3.28
N ASN A 655 -20.32 -55.04 -3.82
CA ASN A 655 -19.53 -56.15 -3.28
C ASN A 655 -18.54 -55.75 -2.18
N GLN A 656 -18.46 -54.48 -1.76
CA GLN A 656 -17.51 -54.07 -0.73
C GLN A 656 -17.76 -54.83 0.60
N PRO A 657 -16.72 -55.40 1.24
CA PRO A 657 -16.86 -56.13 2.51
C PRO A 657 -17.49 -55.30 3.63
N SER A 658 -17.25 -53.99 3.63
CA SER A 658 -17.81 -53.05 4.62
C SER A 658 -19.32 -52.83 4.50
N LEU A 659 -19.90 -53.13 3.33
CA LEU A 659 -21.32 -53.02 3.04
C LEU A 659 -22.07 -54.35 3.18
N GLN A 660 -21.37 -55.45 3.44
CA GLN A 660 -21.96 -56.76 3.74
C GLN A 660 -22.52 -56.78 5.16
N LEU A 661 -23.72 -56.24 5.32
CA LEU A 661 -24.38 -55.99 6.62
C LEU A 661 -24.68 -57.27 7.40
N GLU A 662 -24.77 -58.41 6.73
CA GLU A 662 -24.87 -59.75 7.29
C GLU A 662 -23.66 -60.13 8.15
N ASN A 663 -22.48 -59.59 7.84
CA ASN A 663 -21.25 -59.82 8.61
C ASN A 663 -21.10 -58.83 9.78
N ALA A 664 -21.99 -57.84 9.89
CA ALA A 664 -21.95 -56.84 10.95
C ALA A 664 -22.74 -57.27 12.20
N THR A 665 -22.31 -56.80 13.37
CA THR A 665 -23.06 -57.05 14.61
C THR A 665 -24.48 -56.46 14.55
N PRO A 666 -25.48 -57.06 15.21
CA PRO A 666 -26.87 -56.59 15.14
C PRO A 666 -27.04 -55.11 15.51
N ALA A 667 -26.30 -54.63 16.50
CA ALA A 667 -26.31 -53.21 16.91
C ALA A 667 -25.71 -52.28 15.85
N LYS A 668 -24.64 -52.70 15.18
CA LYS A 668 -24.00 -51.94 14.09
C LYS A 668 -24.91 -51.92 12.85
N ARG A 669 -25.47 -53.08 12.48
CA ARG A 669 -26.42 -53.23 11.36
C ARG A 669 -27.64 -52.34 11.53
N LYS A 670 -28.28 -52.35 12.71
CA LYS A 670 -29.44 -51.50 13.00
C LYS A 670 -29.10 -50.01 12.86
N LYS A 671 -27.99 -49.55 13.45
CA LYS A 671 -27.55 -48.16 13.31
C LYS A 671 -27.28 -47.74 11.86
N ILE A 672 -26.71 -48.64 11.06
CA ILE A 672 -26.46 -48.38 9.63
C ILE A 672 -27.78 -48.25 8.88
N LEU A 673 -28.70 -49.19 9.06
CA LEU A 673 -29.98 -49.19 8.37
C LEU A 673 -30.86 -47.99 8.78
N ASP A 674 -30.95 -47.68 10.08
CA ASP A 674 -31.76 -46.57 10.59
C ASP A 674 -31.26 -45.20 10.06
N LYS A 675 -29.95 -45.04 9.87
CA LYS A 675 -29.35 -43.76 9.44
C LYS A 675 -29.26 -43.66 7.90
N TYR A 676 -29.08 -44.76 7.19
CA TYR A 676 -28.65 -44.75 5.78
C TYR A 676 -29.46 -45.64 4.83
N GLY A 677 -30.34 -46.50 5.35
CA GLY A 677 -30.92 -47.59 4.55
C GLY A 677 -29.86 -48.61 4.10
N ASP A 678 -30.24 -49.54 3.22
CA ASP A 678 -29.29 -50.46 2.59
C ASP A 678 -28.73 -49.83 1.31
N MET A 679 -27.51 -49.29 1.41
CA MET A 679 -26.84 -48.60 0.30
C MET A 679 -26.58 -49.52 -0.91
N ARG A 680 -26.56 -50.85 -0.71
CA ARG A 680 -26.39 -51.82 -1.80
C ARG A 680 -27.62 -51.82 -2.71
N VAL A 681 -28.82 -51.73 -2.12
CA VAL A 681 -30.10 -51.66 -2.85
C VAL A 681 -30.17 -50.40 -3.70
N MET A 682 -29.83 -49.25 -3.09
CA MET A 682 -29.82 -47.97 -3.79
C MET A 682 -28.89 -47.99 -5.00
N MET A 683 -27.68 -48.55 -4.86
CA MET A 683 -26.74 -48.68 -5.96
C MET A 683 -27.21 -49.69 -7.02
N ALA A 684 -27.87 -50.78 -6.62
CA ALA A 684 -28.44 -51.75 -7.57
C ALA A 684 -29.52 -51.12 -8.46
N TYR A 685 -30.40 -50.27 -7.91
CA TYR A 685 -31.37 -49.51 -8.71
C TYR A 685 -30.70 -48.56 -9.71
N GLU A 686 -29.64 -47.86 -9.28
CA GLU A 686 -28.88 -46.99 -10.18
C GLU A 686 -28.18 -47.82 -11.28
N LEU A 687 -27.54 -48.93 -10.93
CA LEU A 687 -26.92 -49.85 -11.91
C LEU A 687 -27.95 -50.32 -12.95
N PHE A 688 -29.13 -50.77 -12.49
CA PHE A 688 -30.22 -51.18 -13.38
C PHE A 688 -30.70 -50.04 -14.27
N SER A 689 -30.96 -48.86 -13.70
CA SER A 689 -31.38 -47.68 -14.47
C SER A 689 -30.34 -47.33 -15.53
N MET A 690 -29.06 -47.37 -15.18
CA MET A 690 -27.98 -47.08 -16.10
C MET A 690 -27.86 -48.12 -17.21
N TRP A 691 -28.04 -49.40 -16.90
CA TRP A 691 -28.10 -50.45 -17.90
C TRP A 691 -29.22 -50.19 -18.92
N GLN A 692 -30.42 -49.80 -18.45
CA GLN A 692 -31.54 -49.52 -19.35
C GLN A 692 -31.28 -48.35 -20.31
N ASN A 693 -30.49 -47.37 -19.88
CA ASN A 693 -30.16 -46.19 -20.69
C ASN A 693 -29.10 -46.42 -21.79
N LEU A 694 -28.47 -47.59 -21.85
CA LEU A 694 -27.43 -47.90 -22.84
C LEU A 694 -27.95 -48.04 -24.29
N GLY A 695 -29.23 -48.35 -24.48
CA GLY A 695 -29.81 -48.60 -25.81
C GLY A 695 -29.07 -49.69 -26.59
N GLU A 696 -28.77 -49.44 -27.86
CA GLU A 696 -28.08 -50.40 -28.75
C GLU A 696 -26.64 -50.73 -28.32
N HIS A 697 -26.04 -49.93 -27.43
CA HIS A 697 -24.66 -50.14 -26.97
C HIS A 697 -24.54 -51.28 -25.97
N LYS A 698 -25.66 -51.79 -25.42
CA LYS A 698 -25.70 -52.91 -24.47
C LYS A 698 -24.86 -54.08 -24.95
N ILE A 699 -24.95 -54.43 -26.23
CA ILE A 699 -24.25 -55.59 -26.79
C ILE A 699 -22.73 -55.56 -26.61
N HIS A 700 -22.12 -54.37 -26.56
CA HIS A 700 -20.68 -54.27 -26.38
C HIS A 700 -20.25 -54.64 -24.96
N PHE A 701 -21.10 -54.39 -23.97
CA PHE A 701 -20.81 -54.64 -22.55
C PHE A 701 -21.15 -56.05 -22.11
N ILE A 702 -22.09 -56.73 -22.78
CA ILE A 702 -22.59 -58.05 -22.41
C ILE A 702 -21.45 -59.05 -22.08
N PRO A 703 -20.47 -59.31 -22.97
CA PRO A 703 -19.43 -60.32 -22.70
C PRO A 703 -18.48 -59.95 -21.55
N GLY A 704 -18.45 -58.68 -21.12
CA GLY A 704 -17.62 -58.23 -20.01
C GLY A 704 -18.37 -58.15 -18.68
N MET A 705 -19.70 -57.98 -18.73
CA MET A 705 -20.52 -57.65 -17.55
C MET A 705 -21.32 -58.82 -17.00
N ILE A 706 -21.42 -59.96 -17.71
CA ILE A 706 -22.14 -61.15 -17.22
C ILE A 706 -21.59 -61.61 -15.88
N GLY A 707 -20.28 -61.88 -15.80
CA GLY A 707 -19.64 -62.30 -14.54
C GLY A 707 -19.76 -61.27 -13.40
N PRO A 708 -19.39 -59.99 -13.62
CA PRO A 708 -19.54 -58.92 -12.63
C PRO A 708 -20.97 -58.78 -12.10
N PHE A 709 -21.99 -58.75 -12.96
CA PHE A 709 -23.39 -58.61 -12.53
C PHE A 709 -23.88 -59.88 -11.81
N LEU A 710 -23.39 -61.05 -12.20
CA LEU A 710 -23.74 -62.30 -11.54
C LEU A 710 -23.20 -62.30 -10.12
N GLY A 711 -21.97 -61.80 -9.94
CA GLY A 711 -21.38 -61.51 -8.63
C GLY A 711 -22.27 -60.64 -7.74
N VAL A 712 -22.92 -59.61 -8.31
CA VAL A 712 -23.86 -58.75 -7.55
C VAL A 712 -25.10 -59.52 -7.10
N THR A 713 -25.64 -60.45 -7.91
CA THR A 713 -26.83 -61.24 -7.52
C THR A 713 -26.57 -62.19 -6.34
N LEU A 714 -25.31 -62.53 -6.09
CA LEU A 714 -24.86 -63.41 -5.00
C LEU A 714 -24.76 -62.69 -3.64
N VAL A 715 -24.85 -61.36 -3.62
CA VAL A 715 -24.97 -60.61 -2.37
C VAL A 715 -26.23 -61.08 -1.63
N PRO A 716 -26.14 -61.39 -0.32
CA PRO A 716 -27.26 -61.92 0.47
C PRO A 716 -28.24 -60.82 0.87
N GLN A 717 -28.82 -60.17 -0.16
CA GLN A 717 -29.80 -59.11 -0.07
C GLN A 717 -30.84 -59.37 -1.19
N PRO A 718 -32.08 -59.77 -0.83
CA PRO A 718 -33.08 -60.22 -1.81
C PRO A 718 -33.53 -59.16 -2.83
N GLU A 719 -33.58 -57.89 -2.44
CA GLU A 719 -34.02 -56.79 -3.31
C GLU A 719 -32.97 -56.48 -4.38
N VAL A 720 -31.67 -56.46 -4.04
CA VAL A 720 -30.56 -56.35 -5.00
C VAL A 720 -30.67 -57.43 -6.07
N ARG A 721 -30.93 -58.68 -5.64
CA ARG A 721 -31.14 -59.80 -6.56
C ARG A 721 -32.34 -59.59 -7.49
N ASN A 722 -33.48 -59.17 -6.95
CA ASN A 722 -34.70 -58.91 -7.73
C ASN A 722 -34.51 -57.78 -8.77
N ILE A 723 -33.67 -56.79 -8.47
CA ILE A 723 -33.33 -55.70 -9.40
C ILE A 723 -32.41 -56.19 -10.52
N MET A 724 -31.46 -57.06 -10.20
CA MET A 724 -30.37 -57.44 -11.10
C MET A 724 -30.73 -58.59 -12.05
N ILE A 725 -31.54 -59.58 -11.62
CA ILE A 725 -31.94 -60.72 -12.46
C ILE A 725 -32.57 -60.29 -13.80
N PRO A 726 -33.49 -59.30 -13.85
CA PRO A 726 -34.07 -58.80 -15.11
C PRO A 726 -33.04 -58.31 -16.14
N ILE A 727 -31.85 -57.89 -15.71
CA ILE A 727 -30.78 -57.46 -16.63
C ILE A 727 -30.32 -58.61 -17.52
N PHE A 728 -30.22 -59.84 -17.00
CA PHE A 728 -29.79 -60.99 -17.78
C PHE A 728 -30.81 -61.40 -18.84
N HIS A 729 -32.11 -61.25 -18.55
CA HIS A 729 -33.15 -61.42 -19.56
C HIS A 729 -32.99 -60.41 -20.69
N ASP A 730 -32.74 -59.14 -20.36
CA ASP A 730 -32.48 -58.10 -21.35
C ASP A 730 -31.16 -58.36 -22.11
N MET A 731 -30.11 -58.89 -21.47
CA MET A 731 -28.88 -59.32 -22.16
C MET A 731 -29.18 -60.40 -23.22
N MET A 732 -29.95 -61.43 -22.85
CA MET A 732 -30.37 -62.49 -23.79
C MET A 732 -31.21 -61.92 -24.93
N ASP A 733 -32.15 -61.01 -24.65
CA ASP A 733 -32.98 -60.36 -25.68
C ASP A 733 -32.13 -59.53 -26.66
N TRP A 734 -31.16 -58.77 -26.16
CA TRP A 734 -30.27 -57.97 -27.02
C TRP A 734 -29.32 -58.82 -27.84
N GLU A 735 -28.81 -59.92 -27.28
CA GLU A 735 -28.00 -60.87 -28.04
C GLU A 735 -28.85 -61.56 -29.12
N GLN A 736 -30.05 -62.04 -28.75
CA GLN A 736 -31.00 -62.67 -29.67
C GLN A 736 -31.34 -61.74 -30.85
N ARG A 737 -31.57 -60.45 -30.59
CA ARG A 737 -31.86 -59.45 -31.64
C ARG A 737 -30.70 -59.24 -32.60
N LYS A 738 -29.45 -59.33 -32.14
CA LYS A 738 -28.26 -59.07 -32.95
C LYS A 738 -27.76 -60.32 -33.68
N ASN A 739 -27.70 -61.45 -32.97
CA ASN A 739 -27.04 -62.68 -33.40
C ASN A 739 -28.03 -63.79 -33.82
N GLY A 740 -29.34 -63.59 -33.61
CA GLY A 740 -30.40 -64.57 -33.90
C GLY A 740 -30.45 -65.75 -32.90
N ASN A 741 -29.60 -65.74 -31.89
CA ASN A 741 -29.55 -66.68 -30.77
C ASN A 741 -28.92 -65.97 -29.54
N PHE A 742 -29.07 -66.52 -28.34
CA PHE A 742 -28.46 -66.00 -27.10
C PHE A 742 -27.46 -66.97 -26.46
N LYS A 743 -26.86 -67.86 -27.27
CA LYS A 743 -26.02 -68.95 -26.76
C LYS A 743 -24.73 -68.47 -26.09
N GLN A 744 -24.22 -67.29 -26.44
CA GLN A 744 -23.02 -66.76 -25.82
C GLN A 744 -23.32 -66.30 -24.39
N VAL A 745 -24.40 -65.53 -24.20
CA VAL A 745 -24.88 -65.12 -22.89
C VAL A 745 -25.20 -66.34 -22.02
N GLU A 746 -25.91 -67.33 -22.58
CA GLU A 746 -26.24 -68.58 -21.89
C GLU A 746 -24.98 -69.34 -21.44
N ALA A 747 -24.05 -69.60 -22.35
CA ALA A 747 -22.82 -70.35 -22.03
C ALA A 747 -21.95 -69.63 -21.00
N GLU A 748 -21.81 -68.31 -21.12
CA GLU A 748 -21.02 -67.52 -20.18
C GLU A 748 -21.69 -67.39 -18.81
N LEU A 749 -23.03 -67.28 -18.76
CA LEU A 749 -23.79 -67.34 -17.51
C LEU A 749 -23.56 -68.67 -16.79
N ILE A 750 -23.69 -69.79 -17.50
CA ILE A 750 -23.47 -71.13 -16.94
C ILE A 750 -22.04 -71.27 -16.42
N ASP A 751 -21.03 -70.94 -17.25
CA ASP A 751 -19.61 -71.02 -16.88
C ASP A 751 -19.29 -70.22 -15.61
N LYS A 752 -19.77 -68.96 -15.54
CA LYS A 752 -19.51 -68.09 -14.40
C LYS A 752 -20.29 -68.51 -13.16
N LEU A 753 -21.52 -68.99 -13.33
CA LEU A 753 -22.32 -69.50 -12.21
C LEU A 753 -21.66 -70.75 -11.61
N ASP A 754 -21.26 -71.72 -12.43
CA ASP A 754 -20.58 -72.94 -12.00
C ASP A 754 -19.30 -72.61 -11.23
N SER A 755 -18.50 -71.66 -11.72
CA SER A 755 -17.31 -71.16 -11.01
C SER A 755 -17.66 -70.55 -9.65
N LEU A 756 -18.67 -69.67 -9.59
CA LEU A 756 -19.02 -68.95 -8.37
C LEU A 756 -19.67 -69.86 -7.31
N VAL A 757 -20.47 -70.83 -7.73
CA VAL A 757 -21.04 -71.86 -6.85
C VAL A 757 -19.95 -72.80 -6.33
N SER A 758 -18.99 -73.17 -7.18
CA SER A 758 -17.82 -73.98 -6.77
C SER A 758 -16.92 -73.25 -5.77
N GLU A 759 -16.88 -71.91 -5.82
CA GLU A 759 -16.22 -71.05 -4.83
C GLU A 759 -17.04 -70.88 -3.53
N GLY A 760 -18.20 -71.52 -3.41
CA GLY A 760 -19.07 -71.47 -2.23
C GLY A 760 -19.86 -70.17 -2.06
N LYS A 761 -19.97 -69.34 -3.10
CA LYS A 761 -20.73 -68.08 -3.06
C LYS A 761 -22.23 -68.32 -3.27
N GLY A 762 -23.07 -67.42 -2.71
CA GLY A 762 -24.53 -67.49 -2.77
C GLY A 762 -25.17 -67.96 -1.46
N ASP A 763 -26.27 -67.31 -1.05
CA ASP A 763 -27.04 -67.67 0.14
C ASP A 763 -28.00 -68.84 -0.11
N GLU A 764 -28.56 -69.41 0.97
CA GLU A 764 -29.52 -70.53 0.87
C GLU A 764 -30.73 -70.18 -0.01
N ASN A 765 -31.21 -68.94 0.03
CA ASN A 765 -32.29 -68.47 -0.85
C ASN A 765 -31.90 -68.49 -2.33
N TYR A 766 -30.64 -68.19 -2.66
CA TYR A 766 -30.14 -68.27 -4.04
C TYR A 766 -30.04 -69.73 -4.46
N ARG A 767 -29.51 -70.59 -3.59
CA ARG A 767 -29.43 -72.05 -3.83
C ARG A 767 -30.80 -72.69 -4.04
N GLU A 768 -31.80 -72.25 -3.27
CA GLU A 768 -33.20 -72.67 -3.47
C GLU A 768 -33.75 -72.24 -4.82
N LEU A 769 -33.44 -71.01 -5.27
CA LEU A 769 -33.82 -70.50 -6.60
C LEU A 769 -33.26 -71.37 -7.74
N PHE A 770 -32.04 -71.91 -7.57
CA PHE A 770 -31.42 -72.86 -8.52
C PHE A 770 -31.96 -74.28 -8.40
N SER A 771 -32.41 -74.70 -7.22
CA SER A 771 -33.06 -76.02 -7.06
C SER A 771 -34.47 -76.08 -7.67
N LEU A 772 -35.03 -74.92 -8.01
CA LEU A 772 -36.35 -74.75 -8.64
C LEU A 772 -36.26 -74.55 -10.17
N LEU A 773 -35.06 -74.39 -10.72
CA LEU A 773 -34.73 -74.35 -12.15
C LEU A 773 -34.20 -75.72 -12.58
#